data_AF-A0A925CHX5-F1
#
_entry.id   AF-A0A925CHX5-F1
#
_cell.length_a   1.000
_cell.length_b   1.000
_cell.length_c   1.000
_cell.angle_alpha   90.00
_cell.angle_beta   90.00
_cell.angle_gamma   90.00
#
_symmetry.space_group_name_H-M   'P 1'
#
loop_
_entity.id
_entity.type
_entity.pdbx_description
1 polymer ?
#
loop_
_entity_poly.entity_id
_entity_poly.type
_entity_poly.pdbx_seq_one_letter_code
_entity_poly.pdbx_strand_id
1 'polypeptide(L)'
;MPSLNFQTRILRRKTTPEEYRVYRAGLEWDLTDPIVIEKREDLKSESQWRDRVEPYRHQVNNLITFCRRLPVTLLADDVGLGKTISAGLIISELISRSRVSNILVVCPKLLGPQWQEELLTKFNIPSEIAIGKDLIGADPEETGAIITTYNSARLHLDSIPQDRFQMLVLDEAHKLRNLYGVENPPQVATRFRKALAERRFRFVLMLTATPIQNRLWDLYSLVDLLTVARGHQNPFGSEGMFARKFIADNREQARQLKVEARDEFRSIVYGYMSRVRRNDADLSFPDRKVQMHKVDPTTAELQLIAAIAKPIQLLNRLVQISILQALTSSPDALMAQLNNMARKGTVPQELAATVRAIVTAMPPSAKLQGLGRLIEQLKGEDPQRWRLVVFTGRLETQTTILAFLEQHGLKVGIINGSSGARNQETMARFRKNPPDCHVIVSTEAGSEGINLQVANVLVNYDLPWNPMIVEQRIGRVQRLASKHASVAIFNIMLRGTFEEYIVGRLMEKLQMASHAIGDIEALLEASGISSEDENGATGFDEKIRQLVIAALAGMDMEAATRQAVESIDKAKSIMVLEEENINAMLGGMEGVGFVGPRAPTLPGVVRSMTPRDFTLAAFKSLGVRVTPQPHDLYLAEENGGREHIRFEESAGAGTRSTLYAPGTAGFLRLVGRVIATGVHEVQDLDQNPAKESEELARRWVLTFGGTPKEVEVEVVRRCFEGTALVRVRATVAHDSYERLVEVSCSPTEHSAQTDRSGLGPLLRTIENPITLGLNIESLADAAKLDAAISEFSRFYLERRTQEMQAAGGDERKKKKLEDEFTPRLEMTLVALEGSLHRQLKVQVQYRFDTDFKYSSTLTTIPHTGELVDAPELGLCSQSGETVPETCLNQCQITGEKVLQHLLIRSEISSRFALPEHTVLCSLSGKRVLKDEAELSAVSGCLVAGSLLKTSALSGKRAEAGHFGVCEFTKAEALNTELAMSEVSEKRYRVDEQMRSAVSGKTGHKSEFLICHETRQPLLVSEAEQCEVSSHYVKPGILEECAITKKRVLPLELERCAATGKRALRRIFVTSSLSEARILEDVAVRSTTGKFCAPVEAKLCLWSGRKCHPDDLRVCWLTDLPIHFEFAMAGRFPRLEPLVDLLNGTKRTADESQLWEVIATKVSVVMGKGRCGVVAAILSPDRLHLAICAEVRTLLGFRVRHAGMVYSINDHSIIGRAAQGERTLAGWAELK
;
A
#
# COMPACT_ATOMS: atom_id res chain seq x y z
N MET A 1 -22.22 7.00 -11.82
CA MET A 1 -21.20 8.04 -11.65
C MET A 1 -20.24 7.55 -10.57
N PRO A 2 -18.98 7.18 -10.89
CA PRO A 2 -18.00 6.92 -9.83
C PRO A 2 -17.78 8.24 -9.10
N SER A 3 -17.86 8.24 -7.77
CA SER A 3 -17.55 9.42 -6.96
C SER A 3 -16.14 9.89 -7.29
N LEU A 4 -15.97 11.13 -7.77
CA LEU A 4 -14.63 11.71 -7.91
C LEU A 4 -13.94 11.69 -6.54
N ASN A 5 -12.81 10.96 -6.42
CA ASN A 5 -11.94 10.99 -5.24
C ASN A 5 -11.13 12.29 -5.22
N PHE A 6 -11.83 13.43 -5.10
CA PHE A 6 -11.23 14.74 -4.93
C PHE A 6 -11.37 15.19 -3.48
N GLN A 7 -10.25 15.46 -2.82
CA GLN A 7 -10.19 15.91 -1.44
C GLN A 7 -9.72 17.36 -1.38
N THR A 8 -10.12 18.07 -0.33
CA THR A 8 -9.69 19.45 -0.09
C THR A 8 -9.06 19.54 1.29
N ARG A 9 -7.85 20.10 1.37
CA ARG A 9 -7.25 20.43 2.66
C ARG A 9 -7.77 21.76 3.17
N ILE A 10 -7.76 21.89 4.50
CA ILE A 10 -7.96 23.18 5.16
C ILE A 10 -6.73 24.04 4.88
N LEU A 11 -6.93 25.23 4.32
CA LEU A 11 -5.86 26.16 3.96
C LEU A 11 -5.97 27.43 4.80
N ARG A 12 -4.90 27.83 5.49
CA ARG A 12 -4.81 29.10 6.21
C ARG A 12 -4.07 30.15 5.39
N ARG A 13 -4.42 31.41 5.60
CA ARG A 13 -3.75 32.54 4.96
C ARG A 13 -2.30 32.62 5.42
N LYS A 14 -1.39 32.88 4.49
CA LYS A 14 0.01 33.14 4.82
C LYS A 14 0.16 34.33 5.78
N THR A 15 1.14 34.23 6.67
CA THR A 15 1.51 35.22 7.68
C THR A 15 2.76 35.99 7.28
N THR A 16 3.67 35.35 6.54
CA THR A 16 4.89 35.97 6.00
C THR A 16 4.98 35.76 4.48
N PRO A 17 5.69 36.62 3.75
CA PRO A 17 5.86 36.47 2.30
C PRO A 17 6.56 35.17 1.88
N GLU A 18 7.47 34.64 2.70
CA GLU A 18 8.24 33.42 2.42
C GLU A 18 7.47 32.12 2.71
N GLU A 19 6.45 32.16 3.57
CA GLU A 19 5.77 30.97 4.08
C GLU A 19 5.11 30.12 2.98
N TYR A 20 4.47 30.75 1.99
CA TYR A 20 3.87 30.03 0.87
C TYR A 20 4.93 29.32 0.02
N ARG A 21 6.08 29.96 -0.21
CA ARG A 21 7.21 29.37 -0.95
C ARG A 21 7.80 28.17 -0.21
N VAL A 22 8.00 28.28 1.11
CA VAL A 22 8.47 27.17 1.95
C VAL A 22 7.46 26.02 1.98
N TYR A 23 6.17 26.35 2.09
CA TYR A 23 5.09 25.36 2.03
C TYR A 23 5.08 24.59 0.71
N ARG A 24 5.15 25.30 -0.42
CA ARG A 24 5.24 24.72 -1.76
C ARG A 24 6.49 23.86 -1.93
N ALA A 25 7.66 24.34 -1.50
CA ALA A 25 8.88 23.54 -1.52
C ALA A 25 8.75 22.26 -0.66
N GLY A 26 8.05 22.33 0.48
CA GLY A 26 7.71 21.16 1.29
C GLY A 26 6.88 20.15 0.50
N LEU A 27 5.79 20.59 -0.14
CA LEU A 27 4.95 19.75 -0.99
C LEU A 27 5.76 19.08 -2.10
N GLU A 28 6.64 19.83 -2.76
CA GLU A 28 7.57 19.30 -3.76
C GLU A 28 8.47 18.24 -3.11
N TRP A 29 9.01 18.50 -1.91
CA TRP A 29 9.88 17.58 -1.17
C TRP A 29 9.24 16.22 -0.84
N ASP A 30 7.93 16.21 -0.64
CA ASP A 30 7.09 15.07 -0.23
C ASP A 30 6.54 14.23 -1.40
N LEU A 31 6.79 14.64 -2.66
CA LEU A 31 6.29 13.90 -3.81
C LEU A 31 6.95 12.53 -3.94
N THR A 32 6.11 11.52 -4.18
CA THR A 32 6.52 10.14 -4.45
C THR A 32 6.91 9.92 -5.91
N ASP A 33 8.15 9.47 -6.13
CA ASP A 33 8.65 9.05 -7.44
C ASP A 33 8.19 7.63 -7.84
N PRO A 34 8.03 7.32 -9.15
CA PRO A 34 7.64 5.99 -9.65
C PRO A 34 8.82 5.01 -9.62
N ILE A 35 8.62 3.70 -9.70
CA ILE A 35 9.73 2.71 -9.72
C ILE A 35 10.42 2.65 -11.10
N VAL A 36 9.79 3.13 -12.16
CA VAL A 36 10.37 3.08 -13.51
C VAL A 36 11.67 3.87 -13.56
N ILE A 37 12.75 3.18 -13.95
CA ILE A 37 14.10 3.71 -14.12
C ILE A 37 14.49 3.49 -15.59
N GLU A 38 14.90 4.56 -16.27
CA GLU A 38 15.47 4.47 -17.62
C GLU A 38 16.97 4.65 -17.61
N LYS A 39 17.46 5.57 -16.78
CA LYS A 39 18.87 5.97 -16.74
C LYS A 39 19.39 6.02 -15.31
N ARG A 40 20.71 6.15 -15.18
CA ARG A 40 21.37 6.19 -13.87
C ARG A 40 20.93 7.40 -13.04
N GLU A 41 20.63 8.52 -13.68
CA GLU A 41 20.20 9.74 -13.01
C GLU A 41 18.83 9.60 -12.33
N ASP A 42 18.04 8.59 -12.72
CA ASP A 42 16.75 8.30 -12.10
C ASP A 42 16.90 7.62 -10.73
N LEU A 43 18.08 7.07 -10.40
CA LEU A 43 18.32 6.30 -9.17
C LEU A 43 18.18 7.17 -7.91
N LYS A 44 17.29 6.76 -7.01
CA LYS A 44 17.05 7.48 -5.75
C LYS A 44 17.95 7.01 -4.62
N SER A 45 18.35 5.74 -4.66
CA SER A 45 19.21 5.14 -3.65
C SER A 45 20.68 5.53 -3.74
N GLU A 46 21.13 6.19 -4.81
CA GLU A 46 22.57 6.47 -5.03
C GLU A 46 23.21 7.21 -3.84
N SER A 47 22.50 8.15 -3.22
CA SER A 47 22.97 8.84 -2.01
C SER A 47 23.24 7.91 -0.80
N GLN A 48 22.56 6.76 -0.73
CA GLN A 48 22.71 5.81 0.38
C GLN A 48 23.97 4.95 0.27
N TRP A 49 24.48 4.73 -0.93
CA TRP A 49 25.58 3.76 -1.16
C TRP A 49 26.75 4.30 -1.99
N ARG A 50 26.65 5.45 -2.66
CA ARG A 50 27.71 5.99 -3.55
C ARG A 50 29.09 6.10 -2.90
N ASP A 51 29.15 6.41 -1.61
CA ASP A 51 30.40 6.59 -0.87
C ASP A 51 31.03 5.25 -0.43
N ARG A 52 30.30 4.14 -0.62
CA ARG A 52 30.64 2.80 -0.12
C ARG A 52 30.69 1.73 -1.21
N VAL A 53 29.96 1.94 -2.31
CA VAL A 53 29.80 1.01 -3.42
C VAL A 53 29.88 1.77 -4.73
N GLU A 54 30.76 1.33 -5.62
CA GLU A 54 30.75 1.70 -7.02
C GLU A 54 30.22 0.51 -7.83
N PRO A 55 28.96 0.53 -8.29
CA PRO A 55 28.36 -0.61 -8.96
C PRO A 55 28.86 -0.74 -10.40
N TYR A 56 29.08 -1.97 -10.84
CA TYR A 56 29.42 -2.26 -12.22
C TYR A 56 28.21 -2.08 -13.16
N ARG A 57 28.47 -1.88 -14.45
CA ARG A 57 27.45 -1.63 -15.48
C ARG A 57 26.35 -2.72 -15.47
N HIS A 58 26.72 -4.00 -15.39
CA HIS A 58 25.74 -5.09 -15.36
C HIS A 58 24.87 -5.09 -14.11
N GLN A 59 25.39 -4.64 -12.96
CA GLN A 59 24.64 -4.57 -11.70
C GLN A 59 23.56 -3.48 -11.77
N VAL A 60 23.88 -2.34 -12.39
CA VAL A 60 22.89 -1.28 -12.68
C VAL A 60 21.86 -1.75 -13.71
N ASN A 61 22.28 -2.48 -14.75
CA ASN A 61 21.35 -3.05 -15.72
C ASN A 61 20.37 -4.05 -15.09
N ASN A 62 20.84 -4.87 -14.14
CA ASN A 62 19.98 -5.79 -13.39
C ASN A 62 18.92 -5.05 -12.57
N LEU A 63 19.29 -3.94 -11.91
CA LEU A 63 18.35 -3.08 -11.21
C LEU A 63 17.26 -2.53 -12.16
N ILE A 64 17.68 -1.95 -13.30
CA ILE A 64 16.75 -1.43 -14.32
C ILE A 64 15.83 -2.54 -14.83
N THR A 65 16.39 -3.72 -15.07
CA THR A 65 15.64 -4.88 -15.57
C THR A 65 14.60 -5.35 -14.55
N PHE A 66 14.94 -5.41 -13.27
CA PHE A 66 14.00 -5.73 -12.21
C PHE A 66 12.85 -4.72 -12.15
N CYS A 67 13.15 -3.42 -12.15
CA CYS A 67 12.14 -2.36 -12.12
C CYS A 67 11.22 -2.36 -13.35
N ARG A 68 11.72 -2.80 -14.51
CA ARG A 68 10.89 -3.01 -15.71
C ARG A 68 10.04 -4.28 -15.61
N ARG A 69 10.55 -5.35 -14.98
CA ARG A 69 9.92 -6.69 -14.91
C ARG A 69 9.10 -6.96 -13.64
N LEU A 70 8.85 -5.95 -12.80
CA LEU A 70 8.06 -6.10 -11.58
C LEU A 70 6.80 -6.97 -11.76
N PRO A 71 6.40 -7.76 -10.76
CA PRO A 71 6.99 -7.82 -9.41
C PRO A 71 8.12 -8.84 -9.22
N VAL A 72 8.49 -9.61 -10.24
CA VAL A 72 9.26 -10.86 -10.07
C VAL A 72 10.38 -10.99 -11.11
N THR A 73 11.60 -11.36 -10.69
CA THR A 73 12.74 -11.59 -11.60
C THR A 73 13.72 -12.64 -11.05
N LEU A 74 14.34 -13.41 -11.94
CA LEU A 74 15.49 -14.28 -11.65
C LEU A 74 16.79 -13.64 -12.17
N LEU A 75 17.76 -13.43 -11.29
CA LEU A 75 19.13 -13.05 -11.66
C LEU A 75 20.02 -14.29 -11.66
N ALA A 76 20.52 -14.65 -12.83
CA ALA A 76 21.31 -15.85 -13.09
C ALA A 76 22.76 -15.51 -13.50
N ASP A 77 23.31 -14.42 -12.97
CA ASP A 77 24.69 -14.00 -13.25
C ASP A 77 25.70 -15.05 -12.72
N ASP A 78 26.79 -15.23 -13.45
CA ASP A 78 27.86 -16.15 -13.05
C ASP A 78 28.42 -15.83 -11.64
N VAL A 79 29.03 -16.84 -11.02
CA VAL A 79 29.62 -16.73 -9.67
C VAL A 79 30.62 -15.57 -9.62
N GLY A 80 30.61 -14.78 -8.55
CA GLY A 80 31.59 -13.71 -8.35
C GLY A 80 31.27 -12.38 -9.06
N LEU A 81 30.22 -12.30 -9.88
CA LEU A 81 29.75 -11.04 -10.50
C LEU A 81 29.00 -10.09 -9.53
N GLY A 82 28.84 -10.49 -8.26
CA GLY A 82 28.25 -9.66 -7.22
C GLY A 82 26.72 -9.67 -7.19
N LYS A 83 26.08 -10.84 -7.28
CA LYS A 83 24.60 -10.98 -7.16
C LYS A 83 24.03 -10.36 -5.88
N THR A 84 24.73 -10.50 -4.75
CA THR A 84 24.36 -9.86 -3.47
C THR A 84 24.36 -8.34 -3.56
N ILE A 85 25.33 -7.74 -4.29
CA ILE A 85 25.34 -6.30 -4.58
C ILE A 85 24.17 -5.90 -5.47
N SER A 86 23.91 -6.65 -6.56
CA SER A 86 22.75 -6.41 -7.44
C SER A 86 21.43 -6.44 -6.64
N ALA A 87 21.27 -7.41 -5.73
CA ALA A 87 20.11 -7.50 -4.87
C ALA A 87 20.03 -6.33 -3.87
N GLY A 88 21.14 -5.94 -3.25
CA GLY A 88 21.21 -4.78 -2.36
C GLY A 88 20.85 -3.46 -3.05
N LEU A 89 21.28 -3.26 -4.30
CA LEU A 89 20.88 -2.11 -5.13
C LEU A 89 19.37 -2.09 -5.37
N ILE A 90 18.77 -3.24 -5.71
CA ILE A 90 17.31 -3.38 -5.89
C ILE A 90 16.57 -3.07 -4.59
N ILE A 91 16.99 -3.66 -3.47
CA ILE A 91 16.34 -3.45 -2.18
C ILE A 91 16.45 -1.98 -1.76
N SER A 92 17.66 -1.39 -1.83
CA SER A 92 17.91 0.01 -1.46
C SER A 92 17.11 0.99 -2.32
N GLU A 93 16.96 0.70 -3.61
CA GLU A 93 16.13 1.51 -4.52
C GLU A 93 14.63 1.43 -4.17
N LEU A 94 14.10 0.23 -3.90
CA LEU A 94 12.72 0.06 -3.48
C LEU A 94 12.43 0.71 -2.11
N ILE A 95 13.38 0.65 -1.16
CA ILE A 95 13.28 1.34 0.14
C ILE A 95 13.28 2.86 -0.08
N SER A 96 14.20 3.37 -0.90
CA SER A 96 14.33 4.82 -1.17
C SER A 96 13.08 5.40 -1.84
N ARG A 97 12.33 4.58 -2.58
CA ARG A 97 11.04 4.93 -3.18
C ARG A 97 9.83 4.59 -2.28
N SER A 98 10.06 4.19 -1.03
CA SER A 98 9.02 3.79 -0.07
C SER A 98 8.07 2.71 -0.59
N ARG A 99 8.62 1.70 -1.28
CA ARG A 99 7.87 0.56 -1.85
C ARG A 99 7.97 -0.70 -1.02
N VAL A 100 9.11 -0.86 -0.35
CA VAL A 100 9.42 -2.00 0.51
C VAL A 100 10.05 -1.46 1.79
N SER A 101 9.62 -2.00 2.92
CA SER A 101 10.26 -1.83 4.22
C SER A 101 10.61 -3.17 4.87
N ASN A 102 9.83 -4.22 4.56
CA ASN A 102 9.91 -5.50 5.26
C ASN A 102 10.38 -6.60 4.29
N ILE A 103 11.64 -7.03 4.43
CA ILE A 103 12.28 -7.98 3.51
C ILE A 103 12.55 -9.32 4.20
N LEU A 104 12.29 -10.42 3.50
CA LEU A 104 12.72 -11.77 3.88
C LEU A 104 13.80 -12.26 2.92
N VAL A 105 15.02 -12.45 3.42
CA VAL A 105 16.12 -13.07 2.69
C VAL A 105 16.23 -14.53 3.12
N VAL A 106 16.17 -15.44 2.16
CA VAL A 106 16.37 -16.87 2.38
C VAL A 106 17.65 -17.28 1.67
N CYS A 107 18.65 -17.72 2.43
CA CYS A 107 19.94 -18.11 1.90
C CYS A 107 20.48 -19.39 2.60
N PRO A 108 21.52 -20.03 2.06
CA PRO A 108 22.30 -21.01 2.81
C PRO A 108 22.78 -20.47 4.16
N LYS A 109 22.84 -21.32 5.18
CA LYS A 109 23.20 -20.92 6.56
C LYS A 109 24.53 -20.16 6.63
N LEU A 110 25.52 -20.57 5.83
CA LEU A 110 26.86 -19.97 5.79
C LEU A 110 26.88 -18.55 5.21
N LEU A 111 25.88 -18.17 4.42
CA LEU A 111 25.81 -16.84 3.79
C LEU A 111 25.09 -15.80 4.65
N GLY A 112 24.42 -16.22 5.73
CA GLY A 112 23.64 -15.32 6.60
C GLY A 112 24.43 -14.12 7.14
N PRO A 113 25.59 -14.33 7.78
CA PRO A 113 26.43 -13.23 8.28
C PRO A 113 26.92 -12.29 7.16
N GLN A 114 27.25 -12.84 5.99
CA GLN A 114 27.65 -12.02 4.84
C GLN A 114 26.50 -11.13 4.36
N TRP A 115 25.28 -11.67 4.23
CA TRP A 115 24.11 -10.88 3.89
C TRP A 115 23.87 -9.74 4.88
N GLN A 116 23.95 -10.04 6.18
CA GLN A 116 23.76 -9.04 7.24
C GLN A 116 24.79 -7.91 7.14
N GLU A 117 26.07 -8.26 7.00
CA GLU A 117 27.14 -7.27 6.87
C GLU A 117 27.01 -6.45 5.58
N GLU A 118 26.72 -7.08 4.44
CA GLU A 118 26.63 -6.37 3.17
C GLU A 118 25.43 -5.40 3.15
N LEU A 119 24.26 -5.81 3.64
CA LEU A 119 23.09 -4.93 3.75
C LEU A 119 23.38 -3.73 4.66
N LEU A 120 24.00 -3.95 5.81
CA LEU A 120 24.29 -2.89 6.78
C LEU A 120 25.41 -1.95 6.28
N THR A 121 26.58 -2.51 5.97
CA THR A 121 27.79 -1.71 5.69
C THR A 121 27.68 -0.97 4.36
N LYS A 122 27.13 -1.60 3.32
CA LYS A 122 27.11 -1.05 1.97
C LYS A 122 25.86 -0.24 1.68
N PHE A 123 24.69 -0.70 2.17
CA PHE A 123 23.39 -0.12 1.82
C PHE A 123 22.69 0.55 3.00
N ASN A 124 23.25 0.50 4.21
CA ASN A 124 22.64 1.03 5.45
C ASN A 124 21.28 0.39 5.78
N ILE A 125 21.09 -0.87 5.41
CA ILE A 125 19.86 -1.62 5.68
C ILE A 125 20.13 -2.49 6.91
N PRO A 126 19.52 -2.20 8.07
CA PRO A 126 19.62 -3.08 9.22
C PRO A 126 19.06 -4.46 8.86
N SER A 127 19.53 -5.50 9.57
CA SER A 127 19.00 -6.85 9.38
C SER A 127 19.28 -7.76 10.57
N GLU A 128 18.42 -8.75 10.75
CA GLU A 128 18.50 -9.76 11.80
C GLU A 128 18.52 -11.17 11.21
N ILE A 129 19.36 -12.05 11.76
CA ILE A 129 19.38 -13.46 11.38
C ILE A 129 18.44 -14.24 12.32
N ALA A 130 17.35 -14.80 11.78
CA ALA A 130 16.35 -15.56 12.53
C ALA A 130 16.17 -16.98 11.95
N ILE A 131 16.47 -18.02 12.74
CA ILE A 131 16.50 -19.42 12.31
C ILE A 131 15.56 -20.26 13.19
N GLY A 132 14.90 -21.27 12.62
CA GLY A 132 13.96 -22.11 13.34
C GLY A 132 12.77 -21.31 13.86
N LYS A 133 12.44 -21.47 15.15
CA LYS A 133 11.28 -20.80 15.77
C LYS A 133 11.44 -19.28 15.87
N ASP A 134 12.68 -18.77 15.90
CA ASP A 134 12.95 -17.34 16.01
C ASP A 134 12.37 -16.58 14.81
N LEU A 135 12.27 -17.21 13.64
CA LEU A 135 11.64 -16.63 12.44
C LEU A 135 10.16 -16.24 12.67
N ILE A 136 9.45 -16.92 13.58
CA ILE A 136 8.05 -16.62 13.88
C ILE A 136 7.95 -15.35 14.74
N GLY A 137 8.93 -15.12 15.62
CA GLY A 137 8.99 -13.98 16.54
C GLY A 137 9.71 -12.75 15.97
N ALA A 138 10.52 -12.93 14.92
CA ALA A 138 11.24 -11.85 14.28
C ALA A 138 10.29 -10.81 13.64
N ASP A 139 10.54 -9.54 13.93
CA ASP A 139 9.76 -8.42 13.43
C ASP A 139 10.59 -7.59 12.42
N PRO A 140 10.26 -7.66 11.11
CA PRO A 140 10.94 -6.85 10.11
C PRO A 140 10.66 -5.35 10.24
N GLU A 141 9.65 -4.89 10.99
CA GLU A 141 9.39 -3.45 11.15
C GLU A 141 10.46 -2.74 11.98
N GLU A 142 11.10 -3.44 12.91
CA GLU A 142 12.21 -2.89 13.72
C GLU A 142 13.55 -2.98 13.00
N THR A 143 13.76 -4.04 12.23
CA THR A 143 15.07 -4.42 11.70
C THR A 143 15.21 -4.26 10.19
N GLY A 144 14.12 -4.03 9.44
CA GLY A 144 14.12 -3.88 7.98
C GLY A 144 14.15 -5.23 7.23
N ALA A 145 15.24 -5.99 7.36
CA ALA A 145 15.39 -7.27 6.68
C ALA A 145 15.64 -8.44 7.64
N ILE A 146 14.89 -9.53 7.47
CA ILE A 146 15.09 -10.78 8.20
C ILE A 146 15.79 -11.79 7.29
N ILE A 147 16.89 -12.35 7.76
CA ILE A 147 17.70 -13.35 7.05
C ILE A 147 17.47 -14.72 7.68
N THR A 148 17.08 -15.70 6.88
CA THR A 148 16.79 -17.06 7.34
C THR A 148 17.31 -18.12 6.37
N THR A 149 17.10 -19.39 6.73
CA THR A 149 17.52 -20.55 5.93
C THR A 149 16.35 -21.24 5.24
N TYR A 150 16.63 -21.93 4.13
CA TYR A 150 15.61 -22.73 3.41
C TYR A 150 14.88 -23.74 4.31
N ASN A 151 15.59 -24.41 5.22
CA ASN A 151 14.95 -25.37 6.13
C ASN A 151 14.03 -24.66 7.15
N SER A 152 14.45 -23.50 7.67
CA SER A 152 13.61 -22.71 8.59
C SER A 152 12.36 -22.18 7.90
N ALA A 153 12.52 -21.63 6.70
CA ALA A 153 11.40 -21.19 5.89
C ALA A 153 10.44 -22.37 5.58
N ARG A 154 10.95 -23.53 5.14
CA ARG A 154 10.13 -24.72 4.90
C ARG A 154 9.24 -25.09 6.09
N LEU A 155 9.75 -24.97 7.31
CA LEU A 155 9.05 -25.34 8.54
C LEU A 155 8.04 -24.29 9.01
N HIS A 156 8.31 -23.00 8.79
CA HIS A 156 7.60 -21.93 9.49
C HIS A 156 6.92 -20.88 8.59
N LEU A 157 7.14 -20.90 7.26
CA LEU A 157 6.56 -19.91 6.35
C LEU A 157 5.03 -19.82 6.47
N ASP A 158 4.35 -20.96 6.60
CA ASP A 158 2.88 -21.03 6.76
C ASP A 158 2.38 -20.47 8.10
N SER A 159 3.25 -20.40 9.12
CA SER A 159 2.91 -19.84 10.44
C SER A 159 3.11 -18.33 10.53
N ILE A 160 3.80 -17.73 9.57
CA ILE A 160 4.01 -16.29 9.48
C ILE A 160 2.73 -15.66 8.88
N PRO A 161 2.25 -14.50 9.33
CA PRO A 161 1.17 -13.74 8.68
C PRO A 161 1.51 -13.41 7.21
N GLN A 162 0.49 -13.31 6.35
CA GLN A 162 0.71 -13.07 4.92
C GLN A 162 1.37 -11.71 4.64
N ASP A 163 0.95 -10.65 5.35
CA ASP A 163 1.42 -9.28 5.09
C ASP A 163 2.70 -8.90 5.85
N ARG A 164 3.33 -9.84 6.58
CA ARG A 164 4.53 -9.54 7.39
C ARG A 164 5.71 -9.11 6.52
N PHE A 165 5.87 -9.74 5.36
CA PHE A 165 6.99 -9.49 4.46
C PHE A 165 6.47 -9.06 3.10
N GLN A 166 7.01 -7.96 2.58
CA GLN A 166 6.62 -7.41 1.29
C GLN A 166 7.50 -7.93 0.16
N MET A 167 8.77 -8.22 0.45
CA MET A 167 9.74 -8.72 -0.52
C MET A 167 10.35 -10.04 -0.06
N LEU A 168 10.46 -10.99 -0.99
CA LEU A 168 11.18 -12.25 -0.82
C LEU A 168 12.44 -12.25 -1.70
N VAL A 169 13.60 -12.49 -1.09
CA VAL A 169 14.86 -12.73 -1.78
C VAL A 169 15.27 -14.18 -1.55
N LEU A 170 15.41 -14.95 -2.63
CA LEU A 170 15.85 -16.35 -2.59
C LEU A 170 17.26 -16.42 -3.18
N ASP A 171 18.26 -16.52 -2.31
CA ASP A 171 19.66 -16.71 -2.72
C ASP A 171 19.97 -18.20 -2.88
N GLU A 172 20.74 -18.55 -3.90
CA GLU A 172 20.93 -19.94 -4.35
C GLU A 172 19.61 -20.66 -4.67
N ALA A 173 18.77 -19.99 -5.46
CA ALA A 173 17.44 -20.46 -5.86
C ALA A 173 17.44 -21.79 -6.62
N HIS A 174 18.60 -22.27 -7.11
CA HIS A 174 18.75 -23.60 -7.70
C HIS A 174 18.30 -24.72 -6.74
N LYS A 175 18.28 -24.50 -5.41
CA LYS A 175 17.73 -25.44 -4.41
C LYS A 175 16.22 -25.73 -4.58
N LEU A 176 15.50 -24.93 -5.37
CA LEU A 176 14.06 -25.08 -5.62
C LEU A 176 13.72 -25.67 -7.00
N ARG A 177 14.73 -26.08 -7.79
CA ARG A 177 14.56 -26.49 -9.20
C ARG A 177 13.92 -27.87 -9.42
N ASN A 178 13.80 -28.70 -8.38
CA ASN A 178 13.31 -30.08 -8.49
C ASN A 178 11.80 -30.17 -8.24
N LEU A 179 10.99 -29.26 -8.79
CA LEU A 179 9.52 -29.35 -8.70
C LEU A 179 8.94 -30.36 -9.70
N TYR A 180 9.60 -30.49 -10.85
CA TYR A 180 9.16 -31.30 -11.98
C TYR A 180 10.31 -32.19 -12.47
N GLY A 181 9.97 -33.25 -13.21
CA GLY A 181 10.95 -34.21 -13.71
C GLY A 181 11.55 -35.13 -12.64
N VAL A 182 10.93 -35.21 -11.46
CA VAL A 182 11.28 -36.12 -10.35
C VAL A 182 10.01 -36.79 -9.82
N GLU A 183 10.11 -38.03 -9.35
CA GLU A 183 8.96 -38.76 -8.80
C GLU A 183 8.39 -38.09 -7.56
N ASN A 184 9.26 -37.63 -6.65
CA ASN A 184 8.89 -37.01 -5.38
C ASN A 184 9.53 -35.62 -5.24
N PRO A 185 8.78 -34.54 -5.51
CA PRO A 185 9.30 -33.18 -5.36
C PRO A 185 9.68 -32.87 -3.90
N PRO A 186 10.83 -32.21 -3.64
CA PRO A 186 11.23 -31.84 -2.29
C PRO A 186 10.22 -30.92 -1.61
N GLN A 187 9.93 -31.19 -0.33
CA GLN A 187 8.95 -30.40 0.43
C GLN A 187 9.27 -28.90 0.46
N VAL A 188 10.56 -28.53 0.47
CA VAL A 188 11.00 -27.13 0.42
C VAL A 188 10.46 -26.43 -0.83
N ALA A 189 10.63 -27.03 -2.01
CA ALA A 189 10.19 -26.48 -3.28
C ALA A 189 8.66 -26.36 -3.33
N THR A 190 7.95 -27.41 -2.91
CA THR A 190 6.48 -27.42 -2.87
C THR A 190 5.91 -26.35 -1.94
N ARG A 191 6.53 -26.12 -0.77
CA ARG A 191 6.13 -25.07 0.19
C ARG A 191 6.33 -23.67 -0.40
N PHE A 192 7.48 -23.39 -1.01
CA PHE A 192 7.72 -22.10 -1.65
C PHE A 192 6.75 -21.88 -2.81
N ARG A 193 6.51 -22.90 -3.65
CA ARG A 193 5.51 -22.82 -4.72
C ARG A 193 4.12 -22.46 -4.20
N LYS A 194 3.68 -23.08 -3.09
CA LYS A 194 2.40 -22.75 -2.44
C LYS A 194 2.38 -21.29 -1.94
N ALA A 195 3.41 -20.86 -1.22
CA ALA A 195 3.48 -19.49 -0.70
C ALA A 195 3.49 -18.42 -1.80
N LEU A 196 4.16 -18.70 -2.92
CA LEU A 196 4.14 -17.84 -4.11
C LEU A 196 2.77 -17.86 -4.80
N ALA A 197 2.10 -19.01 -4.87
CA ALA A 197 0.74 -19.12 -5.44
C ALA A 197 -0.30 -18.34 -4.65
N GLU A 198 -0.13 -18.29 -3.33
CA GLU A 198 -0.94 -17.49 -2.41
C GLU A 198 -0.64 -15.97 -2.53
N ARG A 199 0.35 -15.58 -3.35
CA ARG A 199 0.81 -14.19 -3.54
C ARG A 199 1.11 -13.49 -2.21
N ARG A 200 1.83 -14.19 -1.33
CA ARG A 200 2.22 -13.68 -0.02
C ARG A 200 3.24 -12.54 -0.06
N PHE A 201 3.94 -12.39 -1.17
CA PHE A 201 4.99 -11.38 -1.34
C PHE A 201 4.65 -10.49 -2.53
N ARG A 202 4.77 -9.18 -2.34
CA ARG A 202 4.58 -8.16 -3.38
C ARG A 202 5.72 -8.15 -4.39
N PHE A 203 6.95 -8.47 -3.95
CA PHE A 203 8.13 -8.53 -4.80
C PHE A 203 8.90 -9.83 -4.55
N VAL A 204 9.41 -10.45 -5.62
CA VAL A 204 10.19 -11.69 -5.53
C VAL A 204 11.44 -11.59 -6.38
N LEU A 205 12.60 -11.74 -5.74
CA LEU A 205 13.90 -11.77 -6.39
C LEU A 205 14.56 -13.13 -6.15
N MET A 206 14.83 -13.86 -7.22
CA MET A 206 15.57 -15.13 -7.16
C MET A 206 16.99 -14.90 -7.66
N LEU A 207 17.99 -15.41 -6.95
CA LEU A 207 19.41 -15.31 -7.31
C LEU A 207 19.96 -16.73 -7.47
N THR A 208 20.66 -16.99 -8.57
CA THR A 208 21.38 -18.25 -8.76
C THR A 208 22.58 -18.03 -9.67
N ALA A 209 23.61 -18.86 -9.57
CA ALA A 209 24.66 -18.92 -10.60
C ALA A 209 24.35 -19.97 -11.68
N THR A 210 23.62 -21.01 -11.30
CA THR A 210 23.39 -22.22 -12.11
C THR A 210 21.89 -22.43 -12.28
N PRO A 211 21.25 -21.75 -13.25
CA PRO A 211 19.80 -21.87 -13.46
C PRO A 211 19.39 -23.23 -14.04
N ILE A 212 20.31 -23.91 -14.72
CA ILE A 212 20.23 -25.32 -15.12
C ILE A 212 21.46 -25.99 -14.53
N GLN A 213 21.29 -27.18 -13.93
CA GLN A 213 22.45 -28.05 -13.68
C GLN A 213 22.45 -29.20 -14.67
N ASN A 214 21.38 -30.00 -14.72
CA ASN A 214 21.41 -31.24 -15.49
C ASN A 214 20.24 -31.40 -16.45
N ARG A 215 19.09 -30.71 -16.23
CA ARG A 215 17.84 -30.99 -16.95
C ARG A 215 17.09 -29.71 -17.27
N LEU A 216 16.43 -29.68 -18.42
CA LEU A 216 15.53 -28.59 -18.83
C LEU A 216 14.35 -28.40 -17.86
N TRP A 217 14.00 -29.44 -17.09
CA TRP A 217 13.04 -29.37 -15.98
C TRP A 217 13.44 -28.39 -14.88
N ASP A 218 14.74 -28.13 -14.70
CA ASP A 218 15.24 -27.19 -13.71
C ASP A 218 14.70 -25.78 -14.00
N LEU A 219 14.82 -25.34 -15.26
CA LEU A 219 14.27 -24.05 -15.70
C LEU A 219 12.76 -24.03 -15.70
N TYR A 220 12.11 -25.11 -16.15
CA TYR A 220 10.65 -25.20 -16.09
C TYR A 220 10.14 -24.98 -14.66
N SER A 221 10.81 -25.56 -13.66
CA SER A 221 10.49 -25.40 -12.24
C SER A 221 10.73 -23.98 -11.72
N LEU A 222 11.88 -23.38 -12.05
CA LEU A 222 12.16 -22.00 -11.63
C LEU A 222 11.21 -20.99 -12.29
N VAL A 223 10.88 -21.17 -13.57
CA VAL A 223 9.89 -20.34 -14.28
C VAL A 223 8.49 -20.57 -13.74
N ASP A 224 8.12 -21.80 -13.35
CA ASP A 224 6.85 -22.07 -12.66
C ASP A 224 6.73 -21.25 -11.36
N LEU A 225 7.78 -21.23 -10.53
CA LEU A 225 7.80 -20.42 -9.31
C LEU A 225 7.58 -18.92 -9.60
N LEU A 226 8.28 -18.37 -10.58
CA LEU A 226 8.18 -16.95 -10.96
C LEU A 226 6.79 -16.62 -11.54
N THR A 227 6.26 -17.49 -12.40
CA THR A 227 4.96 -17.30 -13.05
C THR A 227 3.81 -17.42 -12.08
N VAL A 228 3.85 -18.41 -11.17
CA VAL A 228 2.89 -18.59 -10.09
C VAL A 228 2.90 -17.39 -9.13
N ALA A 229 4.08 -16.82 -8.82
CA ALA A 229 4.20 -15.59 -8.04
C ALA A 229 3.52 -14.39 -8.72
N ARG A 230 3.62 -14.28 -10.06
CA ARG A 230 2.84 -13.31 -10.86
C ARG A 230 1.37 -13.71 -11.04
N GLY A 231 0.99 -14.94 -10.70
CA GLY A 231 -0.31 -15.55 -10.99
C GLY A 231 -0.60 -15.79 -12.47
N HIS A 232 0.46 -15.99 -13.26
CA HIS A 232 0.40 -16.43 -14.65
C HIS A 232 0.33 -17.96 -14.75
N GLN A 233 0.03 -18.46 -15.95
CA GLN A 233 0.37 -19.84 -16.30
C GLN A 233 1.83 -19.92 -16.72
N ASN A 234 2.40 -21.12 -16.60
CA ASN A 234 3.75 -21.35 -17.09
C ASN A 234 3.77 -21.16 -18.63
N PRO A 235 4.59 -20.25 -19.18
CA PRO A 235 4.65 -19.95 -20.62
C PRO A 235 5.12 -21.15 -21.45
N PHE A 236 5.79 -22.12 -20.82
CA PHE A 236 6.14 -23.39 -21.44
C PHE A 236 4.97 -24.36 -21.62
N GLY A 237 3.79 -24.02 -21.09
CA GLY A 237 2.60 -24.85 -21.11
C GLY A 237 2.57 -25.89 -19.99
N SER A 238 1.75 -26.93 -20.17
CA SER A 238 1.74 -28.09 -19.27
C SER A 238 2.99 -28.95 -19.44
N GLU A 239 3.30 -29.80 -18.46
CA GLU A 239 4.46 -30.70 -18.51
C GLU A 239 4.51 -31.54 -19.80
N GLY A 240 3.35 -32.05 -20.25
CA GLY A 240 3.25 -32.82 -21.49
C GLY A 240 3.52 -32.00 -22.75
N MET A 241 3.07 -30.74 -22.78
CA MET A 241 3.34 -29.83 -23.89
C MET A 241 4.82 -29.44 -23.91
N PHE A 242 5.38 -29.07 -22.75
CA PHE A 242 6.79 -28.73 -22.62
C PHE A 242 7.69 -29.84 -23.12
N ALA A 243 7.44 -31.08 -22.66
CA ALA A 243 8.21 -32.24 -23.09
C ALA A 243 8.09 -32.49 -24.60
N ARG A 244 6.88 -32.42 -25.16
CA ARG A 244 6.68 -32.65 -26.60
C ARG A 244 7.34 -31.56 -27.46
N LYS A 245 7.33 -30.31 -27.00
CA LYS A 245 7.73 -29.14 -27.79
C LYS A 245 9.21 -28.81 -27.69
N PHE A 246 9.80 -28.90 -26.50
CA PHE A 246 11.15 -28.41 -26.25
C PHE A 246 12.17 -29.52 -26.02
N ILE A 247 11.77 -30.67 -25.47
CA ILE A 247 12.71 -31.77 -25.17
C ILE A 247 12.95 -32.61 -26.42
N ALA A 248 14.22 -32.73 -26.83
CA ALA A 248 14.64 -33.53 -27.98
C ALA A 248 14.92 -35.00 -27.63
N ASP A 249 15.37 -35.25 -26.41
CA ASP A 249 15.69 -36.57 -25.88
C ASP A 249 14.51 -37.17 -25.08
N ASN A 250 14.79 -38.05 -24.11
CA ASN A 250 13.75 -38.68 -23.30
C ASN A 250 13.19 -37.71 -22.25
N ARG A 251 11.88 -37.80 -21.98
CA ARG A 251 11.17 -36.95 -20.99
C ARG A 251 11.85 -36.95 -19.62
N GLU A 252 12.36 -38.08 -19.17
CA GLU A 252 13.00 -38.20 -17.85
C GLU A 252 14.42 -37.62 -17.81
N GLN A 253 15.15 -37.71 -18.93
CA GLN A 253 16.51 -37.19 -19.05
C GLN A 253 16.51 -35.68 -19.31
N ALA A 254 15.70 -35.23 -20.28
CA ALA A 254 15.43 -33.83 -20.59
C ALA A 254 16.68 -32.95 -20.69
N ARG A 255 17.74 -33.42 -21.34
CA ARG A 255 19.03 -32.72 -21.41
C ARG A 255 19.23 -31.99 -22.72
N GLN A 256 18.46 -32.30 -23.76
CA GLN A 256 18.64 -31.76 -25.09
C GLN A 256 17.43 -30.93 -25.52
N LEU A 257 17.71 -29.72 -26.00
CA LEU A 257 16.70 -28.81 -26.53
C LEU A 257 16.52 -29.05 -28.03
N LYS A 258 15.27 -29.10 -28.51
CA LYS A 258 14.98 -29.16 -29.95
C LYS A 258 15.50 -27.91 -30.64
N VAL A 259 16.21 -28.09 -31.76
CA VAL A 259 16.86 -26.99 -32.49
C VAL A 259 15.83 -25.97 -32.98
N GLU A 260 14.72 -26.45 -33.56
CA GLU A 260 13.62 -25.61 -34.04
C GLU A 260 12.89 -24.82 -32.93
N ALA A 261 12.98 -25.25 -31.67
CA ALA A 261 12.30 -24.60 -30.54
C ALA A 261 13.22 -23.66 -29.74
N ARG A 262 14.48 -23.51 -30.14
CA ARG A 262 15.52 -22.81 -29.37
C ARG A 262 15.23 -21.32 -29.17
N ASP A 263 14.81 -20.63 -30.23
CA ASP A 263 14.57 -19.18 -30.16
C ASP A 263 13.32 -18.86 -29.34
N GLU A 264 12.27 -19.67 -29.48
CA GLU A 264 11.08 -19.56 -28.63
C GLU A 264 11.42 -19.84 -27.16
N PHE A 265 12.18 -20.91 -26.88
CA PHE A 265 12.62 -21.25 -25.53
C PHE A 265 13.39 -20.09 -24.90
N ARG A 266 14.35 -19.51 -25.62
CA ARG A 266 15.13 -18.35 -25.17
C ARG A 266 14.25 -17.14 -24.91
N SER A 267 13.34 -16.80 -25.83
CA SER A 267 12.41 -15.67 -25.66
C SER A 267 11.59 -15.81 -24.37
N ILE A 268 11.11 -17.02 -24.06
CA ILE A 268 10.39 -17.30 -22.82
C ILE A 268 11.31 -17.10 -21.62
N VAL A 269 12.48 -17.74 -21.60
CA VAL A 269 13.42 -17.64 -20.47
C VAL A 269 13.84 -16.19 -20.21
N TYR A 270 14.14 -15.43 -21.27
CA TYR A 270 14.56 -14.04 -21.18
C TYR A 270 13.48 -13.11 -20.63
N GLY A 271 12.19 -13.47 -20.73
CA GLY A 271 11.10 -12.70 -20.11
C GLY A 271 11.15 -12.70 -18.57
N TYR A 272 11.75 -13.73 -17.96
CA TYR A 272 11.76 -13.94 -16.51
C TYR A 272 13.16 -13.88 -15.88
N MET A 273 14.21 -14.19 -16.66
CA MET A 273 15.58 -14.29 -16.21
C MET A 273 16.47 -13.20 -16.82
N SER A 274 17.38 -12.64 -16.04
CA SER A 274 18.53 -11.84 -16.49
C SER A 274 19.80 -12.65 -16.24
N ARG A 275 20.72 -12.69 -17.20
CA ARG A 275 21.98 -13.44 -17.08
C ARG A 275 23.12 -12.68 -17.74
N VAL A 276 24.18 -12.45 -16.97
CA VAL A 276 25.47 -11.96 -17.43
C VAL A 276 26.55 -13.00 -17.17
N ARG A 277 27.34 -13.33 -18.19
CA ARG A 277 28.46 -14.27 -18.08
C ARG A 277 29.76 -13.53 -17.73
N ARG A 278 30.71 -14.20 -17.09
CA ARG A 278 32.02 -13.62 -16.76
C ARG A 278 32.76 -13.09 -18.00
N ASN A 279 32.73 -13.87 -19.09
CA ASN A 279 33.38 -13.49 -20.35
C ASN A 279 32.72 -12.30 -21.04
N ASP A 280 31.41 -12.08 -20.80
CA ASP A 280 30.65 -10.98 -21.40
C ASP A 280 30.77 -9.69 -20.58
N ALA A 281 31.09 -9.79 -19.28
CA ALA A 281 31.09 -8.64 -18.37
C ALA A 281 32.26 -7.66 -18.58
N ASP A 282 33.27 -8.01 -19.39
CA ASP A 282 34.52 -7.25 -19.59
C ASP A 282 35.21 -6.88 -18.26
N LEU A 283 35.25 -7.85 -17.33
CA LEU A 283 35.84 -7.69 -15.99
C LEU A 283 37.07 -8.60 -15.85
N SER A 284 38.20 -8.02 -15.44
CA SER A 284 39.43 -8.77 -15.15
C SER A 284 39.32 -9.46 -13.78
N PHE A 285 39.25 -10.79 -13.79
CA PHE A 285 39.40 -11.60 -12.58
C PHE A 285 40.86 -12.07 -12.44
N PRO A 286 41.42 -12.09 -11.22
CA PRO A 286 42.75 -12.67 -11.00
C PRO A 286 42.75 -14.17 -11.28
N ASP A 287 43.74 -14.64 -12.06
CA ASP A 287 43.98 -16.06 -12.26
C ASP A 287 44.39 -16.74 -10.95
N ARG A 288 43.94 -17.98 -10.71
CA ARG A 288 44.34 -18.73 -9.51
C ARG A 288 45.36 -19.81 -9.84
N LYS A 289 46.45 -19.85 -9.06
CA LYS A 289 47.49 -20.88 -9.15
C LYS A 289 47.51 -21.69 -7.87
N VAL A 290 46.87 -22.86 -7.90
CA VAL A 290 46.82 -23.80 -6.77
C VAL A 290 48.10 -24.64 -6.75
N GLN A 291 48.77 -24.71 -5.60
CA GLN A 291 50.00 -25.47 -5.40
C GLN A 291 49.92 -26.29 -4.11
N MET A 292 50.34 -27.55 -4.19
CA MET A 292 50.44 -28.45 -3.05
C MET A 292 51.81 -28.30 -2.40
N HIS A 293 51.86 -27.72 -1.21
CA HIS A 293 53.10 -27.53 -0.44
C HIS A 293 53.32 -28.71 0.50
N LYS A 294 53.96 -29.75 -0.02
CA LYS A 294 54.20 -31.00 0.71
C LYS A 294 55.41 -30.86 1.63
N VAL A 295 55.25 -31.22 2.90
CA VAL A 295 56.33 -31.20 3.89
C VAL A 295 56.54 -32.59 4.48
N ASP A 296 57.79 -32.98 4.70
CA ASP A 296 58.11 -34.28 5.29
C ASP A 296 57.80 -34.26 6.80
N PRO A 297 57.01 -35.21 7.33
CA PRO A 297 56.66 -35.25 8.75
C PRO A 297 57.89 -35.53 9.62
N THR A 298 57.96 -34.89 10.77
CA THR A 298 58.98 -35.17 11.79
C THR A 298 58.74 -36.52 12.46
N THR A 299 59.79 -37.09 13.07
CA THR A 299 59.68 -38.36 13.83
C THR A 299 58.65 -38.26 14.96
N ALA A 300 58.56 -37.11 15.63
CA ALA A 300 57.61 -36.89 16.70
C ALA A 300 56.16 -36.74 16.19
N GLU A 301 55.93 -36.17 14.99
CA GLU A 301 54.61 -36.16 14.35
C GLU A 301 54.14 -37.57 13.97
N LEU A 302 55.05 -38.42 13.48
CA LEU A 302 54.74 -39.83 13.20
C LEU A 302 54.40 -40.60 14.49
N GLN A 303 55.13 -40.34 15.58
CA GLN A 303 54.81 -40.89 16.90
C GLN A 303 53.45 -40.41 17.41
N LEU A 304 53.13 -39.12 17.20
CA LEU A 304 51.84 -38.54 17.57
C LEU A 304 50.68 -39.21 16.83
N ILE A 305 50.80 -39.40 15.51
CA ILE A 305 49.82 -40.11 14.68
C ILE A 305 49.66 -41.57 15.16
N ALA A 306 50.76 -42.26 15.45
CA ALA A 306 50.71 -43.63 15.96
C ALA A 306 50.01 -43.74 17.33
N ALA A 307 50.24 -42.76 18.22
CA ALA A 307 49.66 -42.74 19.57
C ALA A 307 48.12 -42.63 19.56
N ILE A 308 47.54 -41.99 18.54
CA ILE A 308 46.09 -41.81 18.41
C ILE A 308 45.41 -42.88 17.53
N ALA A 309 46.17 -43.58 16.69
CA ALA A 309 45.63 -44.45 15.65
C ALA A 309 44.72 -45.58 16.17
N LYS A 310 45.10 -46.21 17.29
CA LYS A 310 44.27 -47.25 17.94
C LYS A 310 43.17 -46.66 18.83
N PRO A 311 43.46 -45.72 19.76
CA PRO A 311 42.43 -45.21 20.68
C PRO A 311 41.24 -44.56 19.97
N ILE A 312 41.48 -43.88 18.83
CA ILE A 312 40.42 -43.15 18.13
C ILE A 312 39.33 -44.06 17.56
N GLN A 313 39.65 -45.31 17.23
CA GLN A 313 38.71 -46.28 16.67
C GLN A 313 37.61 -46.68 17.65
N LEU A 314 37.88 -46.58 18.96
CA LEU A 314 36.96 -46.94 20.03
C LEU A 314 36.02 -45.80 20.43
N LEU A 315 36.19 -44.61 19.85
CA LEU A 315 35.43 -43.41 20.19
C LEU A 315 34.20 -43.26 19.31
N ASN A 316 33.21 -42.50 19.79
CA ASN A 316 32.02 -42.21 18.99
C ASN A 316 32.35 -41.32 17.78
N ARG A 317 31.46 -41.33 16.78
CA ARG A 317 31.60 -40.61 15.50
C ARG A 317 32.00 -39.14 15.65
N LEU A 318 31.30 -38.40 16.52
CA LEU A 318 31.52 -36.95 16.67
C LEU A 318 32.90 -36.65 17.28
N VAL A 319 33.33 -37.47 18.23
CA VAL A 319 34.64 -37.35 18.87
C VAL A 319 35.75 -37.68 17.88
N GLN A 320 35.57 -38.71 17.04
CA GLN A 320 36.53 -39.05 15.99
C GLN A 320 36.75 -37.88 15.03
N ILE A 321 35.68 -37.30 14.48
CA ILE A 321 35.77 -36.15 13.57
C ILE A 321 36.51 -34.99 14.26
N SER A 322 36.14 -34.68 15.50
CA SER A 322 36.73 -33.57 16.23
C SER A 322 38.22 -33.74 16.54
N ILE A 323 38.67 -34.97 16.83
CA ILE A 323 40.10 -35.29 17.05
C ILE A 323 40.86 -35.24 15.73
N LEU A 324 40.34 -35.86 14.66
CA LEU A 324 40.99 -35.89 13.36
C LEU A 324 41.16 -34.48 12.78
N GLN A 325 40.14 -33.62 12.88
CA GLN A 325 40.25 -32.22 12.48
C GLN A 325 41.27 -31.42 13.31
N ALA A 326 41.42 -31.73 14.60
CA ALA A 326 42.42 -31.09 15.46
C ALA A 326 43.83 -31.53 15.07
N LEU A 327 44.02 -32.84 14.84
CA LEU A 327 45.27 -33.44 14.36
C LEU A 327 45.71 -32.83 13.03
N THR A 328 44.80 -32.64 12.08
CA THR A 328 45.13 -32.02 10.78
C THR A 328 45.51 -30.55 10.90
N SER A 329 45.07 -29.88 11.97
CA SER A 329 45.35 -28.47 12.19
C SER A 329 46.76 -28.26 12.75
N SER A 330 47.02 -28.76 13.97
CA SER A 330 48.36 -28.71 14.57
C SER A 330 48.48 -29.65 15.78
N PRO A 331 49.72 -30.04 16.17
CA PRO A 331 49.95 -30.77 17.41
C PRO A 331 49.38 -30.06 18.66
N ASP A 332 49.50 -28.73 18.73
CA ASP A 332 48.94 -27.92 19.83
C ASP A 332 47.41 -27.96 19.87
N ALA A 333 46.75 -27.85 18.71
CA ALA A 333 45.29 -27.95 18.63
C ALA A 333 44.79 -29.33 19.06
N LEU A 334 45.50 -30.41 18.68
CA LEU A 334 45.18 -31.77 19.12
C LEU A 334 45.35 -31.92 20.64
N MET A 335 46.46 -31.43 21.20
CA MET A 335 46.72 -31.44 22.63
C MET A 335 45.63 -30.70 23.41
N ALA A 336 45.28 -29.48 22.98
CA ALA A 336 44.23 -28.68 23.62
C ALA A 336 42.86 -29.37 23.53
N GLN A 337 42.52 -29.95 22.37
CA GLN A 337 41.26 -30.66 22.18
C GLN A 337 41.15 -31.88 23.09
N LEU A 338 42.19 -32.71 23.16
CA LEU A 338 42.21 -33.91 24.01
C LEU A 338 42.21 -33.56 25.50
N ASN A 339 42.93 -32.51 25.93
CA ASN A 339 42.88 -32.04 27.31
C ASN A 339 41.46 -31.59 27.70
N ASN A 340 40.78 -30.84 26.82
CA ASN A 340 39.41 -30.40 27.05
C ASN A 340 38.41 -31.57 27.07
N MET A 341 38.55 -32.52 26.15
CA MET A 341 37.72 -33.74 26.13
C MET A 341 37.96 -34.62 27.35
N ALA A 342 39.21 -34.75 27.82
CA ALA A 342 39.55 -35.54 29.00
C ALA A 342 38.98 -34.91 30.29
N ARG A 343 39.02 -33.58 30.41
CA ARG A 343 38.34 -32.84 31.50
C ARG A 343 36.84 -33.07 31.51
N LYS A 344 36.22 -33.23 30.34
CA LYS A 344 34.78 -33.52 30.17
C LYS A 344 34.43 -35.01 30.23
N GLY A 345 35.41 -35.89 30.46
CA GLY A 345 35.21 -37.34 30.52
C GLY A 345 34.90 -38.01 29.18
N THR A 346 35.10 -37.31 28.05
CA THR A 346 34.77 -37.81 26.70
C THR A 346 35.88 -38.68 26.10
N VAL A 347 37.13 -38.51 26.55
CA VAL A 347 38.28 -39.34 26.17
C VAL A 347 39.10 -39.71 27.41
N PRO A 348 39.88 -40.81 27.38
CA PRO A 348 40.72 -41.21 28.51
C PRO A 348 41.76 -40.16 28.90
N GLN A 349 41.96 -39.92 30.20
CA GLN A 349 43.00 -38.99 30.68
C GLN A 349 44.41 -39.42 30.27
N GLU A 350 44.66 -40.73 30.19
CA GLU A 350 45.94 -41.31 29.76
C GLU A 350 46.29 -40.94 28.32
N LEU A 351 45.31 -40.94 27.40
CA LEU A 351 45.50 -40.53 26.02
C LEU A 351 45.90 -39.04 25.94
N ALA A 352 45.19 -38.18 26.68
CA ALA A 352 45.52 -36.76 26.73
C ALA A 352 46.91 -36.50 27.35
N ALA A 353 47.28 -37.25 28.39
CA ALA A 353 48.60 -37.16 29.01
C ALA A 353 49.73 -37.60 28.05
N THR A 354 49.53 -38.68 27.32
CA THR A 354 50.47 -39.20 26.32
C THR A 354 50.70 -38.18 25.21
N VAL A 355 49.61 -37.65 24.62
CA VAL A 355 49.71 -36.63 23.57
C VAL A 355 50.37 -35.36 24.07
N ARG A 356 50.03 -34.91 25.29
CA ARG A 356 50.66 -33.73 25.91
C ARG A 356 52.16 -33.92 26.09
N ALA A 357 52.61 -35.09 26.54
CA ALA A 357 54.03 -35.38 26.71
C ALA A 357 54.80 -35.32 25.38
N ILE A 358 54.22 -35.89 24.31
CA ILE A 358 54.81 -35.84 22.97
C ILE A 358 54.87 -34.38 22.50
N VAL A 359 53.75 -33.67 22.47
CA VAL A 359 53.65 -32.30 21.92
C VAL A 359 54.54 -31.30 22.67
N THR A 360 54.65 -31.41 23.99
CA THR A 360 55.49 -30.49 24.79
C THR A 360 56.98 -30.66 24.50
N ALA A 361 57.41 -31.87 24.12
CA ALA A 361 58.80 -32.17 23.79
C ALA A 361 59.14 -32.00 22.30
N MET A 362 58.15 -31.63 21.46
CA MET A 362 58.33 -31.54 20.03
C MET A 362 59.08 -30.26 19.60
N PRO A 363 60.00 -30.35 18.62
CA PRO A 363 60.47 -29.18 17.89
C PRO A 363 59.34 -28.55 17.05
N PRO A 364 59.54 -27.36 16.45
CA PRO A 364 58.56 -26.77 15.53
C PRO A 364 58.11 -27.79 14.47
N SER A 365 56.80 -27.93 14.28
CA SER A 365 56.20 -28.94 13.41
C SER A 365 56.65 -28.80 11.95
N ALA A 366 56.54 -29.88 11.16
CA ALA A 366 56.93 -29.85 9.75
C ALA A 366 56.16 -28.79 8.96
N LYS A 367 54.88 -28.56 9.30
CA LYS A 367 54.05 -27.51 8.67
C LYS A 367 54.51 -26.10 9.01
N LEU A 368 54.91 -25.82 10.25
CA LEU A 368 55.49 -24.52 10.63
C LEU A 368 56.80 -24.26 9.88
N GLN A 369 57.69 -25.23 9.85
CA GLN A 369 58.95 -25.14 9.10
C GLN A 369 58.70 -24.98 7.59
N GLY A 370 57.68 -25.65 7.06
CA GLY A 370 57.23 -25.51 5.69
C GLY A 370 56.71 -24.11 5.36
N LEU A 371 55.90 -23.53 6.24
CA LEU A 371 55.41 -22.15 6.12
C LEU A 371 56.58 -21.15 6.16
N GLY A 372 57.55 -21.35 7.06
CA GLY A 372 58.76 -20.53 7.12
C GLY A 372 59.54 -20.56 5.80
N ARG A 373 59.80 -21.77 5.25
CA ARG A 373 60.47 -21.92 3.95
C ARG A 373 59.72 -21.24 2.80
N LEU A 374 58.39 -21.35 2.78
CA LEU A 374 57.55 -20.69 1.79
C LEU A 374 57.66 -19.16 1.88
N ILE A 375 57.66 -18.60 3.09
CA ILE A 375 57.80 -17.16 3.29
C ILE A 375 59.19 -16.68 2.84
N GLU A 376 60.26 -17.43 3.12
CA GLU A 376 61.60 -17.09 2.62
C GLU A 376 61.68 -17.12 1.09
N GLN A 377 61.00 -18.07 0.44
CA GLN A 377 60.86 -18.09 -1.02
C GLN A 377 60.13 -16.84 -1.53
N LEU A 378 58.99 -16.49 -0.94
CA LEU A 378 58.21 -15.30 -1.34
C LEU A 378 58.99 -13.98 -1.14
N LYS A 379 59.76 -13.88 -0.05
CA LYS A 379 60.66 -12.74 0.18
C LYS A 379 61.72 -12.62 -0.91
N GLY A 380 62.25 -13.74 -1.40
CA GLY A 380 63.26 -13.77 -2.46
C GLY A 380 62.70 -13.40 -3.84
N GLU A 381 61.46 -13.79 -4.15
CA GLU A 381 60.82 -13.55 -5.45
C GLU A 381 60.33 -12.10 -5.62
N ASP A 382 59.63 -11.53 -4.63
CA ASP A 382 59.14 -10.14 -4.68
C ASP A 382 59.09 -9.53 -3.27
N PRO A 383 60.22 -8.98 -2.76
CA PRO A 383 60.35 -8.53 -1.38
C PRO A 383 59.37 -7.42 -0.96
N GLN A 384 58.90 -6.60 -1.91
CA GLN A 384 58.12 -5.39 -1.62
C GLN A 384 56.61 -5.57 -1.82
N ARG A 385 56.16 -6.56 -2.61
CA ARG A 385 54.73 -6.68 -2.96
C ARG A 385 54.01 -7.89 -2.38
N TRP A 386 54.73 -8.90 -1.87
CA TRP A 386 54.09 -10.09 -1.31
C TRP A 386 53.24 -9.76 -0.08
N ARG A 387 52.02 -10.29 -0.07
CA ARG A 387 51.03 -10.13 0.99
C ARG A 387 50.32 -11.48 1.17
N LEU A 388 50.61 -12.12 2.30
CA LEU A 388 50.21 -13.48 2.61
C LEU A 388 49.06 -13.50 3.63
N VAL A 389 48.04 -14.30 3.35
CA VAL A 389 47.02 -14.69 4.34
C VAL A 389 47.13 -16.18 4.61
N VAL A 390 47.31 -16.54 5.88
CA VAL A 390 47.34 -17.91 6.37
C VAL A 390 46.01 -18.22 7.06
N PHE A 391 45.26 -19.18 6.54
CA PHE A 391 44.00 -19.65 7.12
C PHE A 391 44.21 -20.90 7.99
N THR A 392 43.56 -20.93 9.14
CA THR A 392 43.47 -22.09 10.03
C THR A 392 42.11 -22.20 10.71
N GLY A 393 41.63 -23.42 10.98
CA GLY A 393 40.38 -23.64 11.69
C GLY A 393 40.45 -23.46 13.22
N ARG A 394 41.65 -23.38 13.82
CA ARG A 394 41.83 -23.44 15.29
C ARG A 394 42.58 -22.22 15.84
N LEU A 395 42.13 -21.70 16.99
CA LEU A 395 42.76 -20.57 17.67
C LEU A 395 44.14 -20.95 18.24
N GLU A 396 44.28 -22.20 18.69
CA GLU A 396 45.55 -22.74 19.18
C GLU A 396 46.60 -22.74 18.06
N THR A 397 46.23 -23.23 16.87
CA THR A 397 47.09 -23.21 15.68
C THR A 397 47.45 -21.79 15.26
N GLN A 398 46.50 -20.85 15.26
CA GLN A 398 46.78 -19.43 14.98
C GLN A 398 47.82 -18.86 15.96
N THR A 399 47.71 -19.20 17.25
CA THR A 399 48.65 -18.75 18.29
C THR A 399 50.04 -19.31 18.06
N THR A 400 50.16 -20.60 17.72
CA THR A 400 51.45 -21.22 17.42
C THR A 400 52.09 -20.63 16.16
N ILE A 401 51.32 -20.43 15.08
CA ILE A 401 51.83 -19.81 13.85
C ILE A 401 52.33 -18.39 14.13
N LEU A 402 51.57 -17.59 14.89
CA LEU A 402 51.97 -16.25 15.27
C LEU A 402 53.31 -16.25 16.00
N ALA A 403 53.42 -17.02 17.08
CA ALA A 403 54.64 -17.09 17.89
C ALA A 403 55.84 -17.53 17.06
N PHE A 404 55.65 -18.52 16.18
CA PHE A 404 56.70 -18.99 15.27
C PHE A 404 57.15 -17.90 14.31
N LEU A 405 56.22 -17.20 13.64
CA LEU A 405 56.57 -16.16 12.65
C LEU A 405 57.20 -14.92 13.29
N GLU A 406 56.73 -14.50 14.48
CA GLU A 406 57.32 -13.38 15.22
C GLU A 406 58.75 -13.69 15.70
N GLN A 407 59.02 -14.92 16.14
CA GLN A 407 60.38 -15.38 16.46
C GLN A 407 61.33 -15.32 15.25
N HIS A 408 60.81 -15.43 14.03
CA HIS A 408 61.56 -15.29 12.78
C HIS A 408 61.59 -13.84 12.27
N GLY A 409 61.26 -12.86 13.11
CA GLY A 409 61.38 -11.42 12.83
C GLY A 409 60.30 -10.83 11.93
N LEU A 410 59.17 -11.53 11.73
CA LEU A 410 58.06 -11.04 10.91
C LEU A 410 57.04 -10.25 11.74
N LYS A 411 56.53 -9.16 11.16
CA LYS A 411 55.35 -8.47 11.68
C LYS A 411 54.09 -9.15 11.16
N VAL A 412 53.30 -9.70 12.07
CA VAL A 412 52.12 -10.52 11.75
C VAL A 412 50.85 -9.86 12.27
N GLY A 413 49.82 -9.86 11.43
CA GLY A 413 48.46 -9.47 11.77
C GLY A 413 47.61 -10.67 12.19
N ILE A 414 46.64 -10.45 13.07
CA ILE A 414 45.71 -11.50 13.50
C ILE A 414 44.29 -11.09 13.15
N ILE A 415 43.55 -12.04 12.57
CA ILE A 415 42.12 -11.92 12.35
C ILE A 415 41.42 -13.11 13.02
N ASN A 416 40.56 -12.84 13.99
CA ASN A 416 39.73 -13.85 14.66
C ASN A 416 38.48 -13.21 15.27
N GLY A 417 37.57 -14.02 15.80
CA GLY A 417 36.29 -13.54 16.38
C GLY A 417 36.39 -12.79 17.72
N SER A 418 37.60 -12.49 18.24
CA SER A 418 37.73 -11.91 19.58
C SER A 418 37.67 -10.38 19.64
N SER A 419 37.93 -9.66 18.54
CA SER A 419 37.77 -8.20 18.50
C SER A 419 37.70 -7.65 17.07
N GLY A 420 36.56 -7.05 16.69
CA GLY A 420 36.38 -6.42 15.38
C GLY A 420 37.26 -5.19 15.16
N ALA A 421 37.47 -4.36 16.20
CA ALA A 421 38.33 -3.17 16.11
C ALA A 421 39.79 -3.55 15.80
N ARG A 422 40.31 -4.61 16.43
CA ARG A 422 41.66 -5.12 16.16
C ARG A 422 41.79 -5.71 14.75
N ASN A 423 40.74 -6.39 14.26
CA ASN A 423 40.72 -6.90 12.89
C ASN A 423 40.80 -5.73 11.88
N GLN A 424 40.08 -4.64 12.11
CA GLN A 424 40.13 -3.43 11.28
C GLN A 424 41.52 -2.76 11.30
N GLU A 425 42.13 -2.61 12.49
CA GLU A 425 43.49 -2.07 12.62
C GLU A 425 44.51 -2.93 11.87
N THR A 426 44.41 -4.26 12.01
CA THR A 426 45.25 -5.21 11.29
C THR A 426 45.10 -5.04 9.78
N MET A 427 43.87 -4.90 9.28
CA MET A 427 43.61 -4.66 7.86
C MET A 427 44.17 -3.31 7.38
N ALA A 428 44.10 -2.26 8.21
CA ALA A 428 44.67 -0.96 7.87
C ALA A 428 46.20 -1.04 7.71
N ARG A 429 46.89 -1.75 8.62
CA ARG A 429 48.34 -2.01 8.53
C ARG A 429 48.71 -2.84 7.29
N PHE A 430 47.90 -3.86 6.96
CA PHE A 430 48.11 -4.73 5.81
C PHE A 430 47.88 -4.03 4.46
N ARG A 431 46.98 -3.03 4.42
CA ARG A 431 46.64 -2.26 3.21
C ARG A 431 47.67 -1.22 2.79
N LYS A 432 48.57 -0.82 3.70
CA LYS A 432 49.62 0.17 3.39
C LYS A 432 50.53 -0.31 2.26
N ASN A 433 51.19 0.65 1.62
CA ASN A 433 52.15 0.38 0.56
C ASN A 433 53.44 1.18 0.81
N PRO A 434 54.53 0.53 1.28
CA PRO A 434 54.66 -0.90 1.61
C PRO A 434 53.81 -1.30 2.84
N PRO A 435 53.43 -2.59 2.98
CA PRO A 435 52.60 -3.04 4.10
C PRO A 435 53.37 -3.05 5.43
N ASP A 436 52.74 -2.62 6.53
CA ASP A 436 53.36 -2.65 7.88
C ASP A 436 53.49 -4.09 8.42
N CYS A 437 52.63 -4.99 7.95
CA CYS A 437 52.68 -6.42 8.20
C CYS A 437 52.44 -7.16 6.88
N HIS A 438 53.33 -8.09 6.52
CA HIS A 438 53.22 -8.87 5.28
C HIS A 438 52.35 -10.12 5.42
N VAL A 439 52.10 -10.57 6.65
CA VAL A 439 51.36 -11.81 6.95
C VAL A 439 50.17 -11.51 7.82
N ILE A 440 49.00 -12.05 7.45
CA ILE A 440 47.85 -12.17 8.34
C ILE A 440 47.62 -13.65 8.63
N VAL A 441 47.43 -14.02 9.89
CA VAL A 441 46.93 -15.34 10.27
C VAL A 441 45.47 -15.19 10.67
N SER A 442 44.57 -15.87 9.97
CA SER A 442 43.13 -15.76 10.14
C SER A 442 42.50 -17.08 10.56
N THR A 443 41.59 -17.02 11.54
CA THR A 443 40.65 -18.13 11.80
C THR A 443 39.38 -17.98 10.99
N GLU A 444 38.61 -19.07 10.86
CA GLU A 444 37.32 -19.09 10.15
C GLU A 444 36.38 -18.01 10.70
N ALA A 445 36.13 -18.02 12.01
CA ALA A 445 35.25 -17.07 12.69
C ALA A 445 35.68 -15.59 12.58
N GLY A 446 36.96 -15.30 12.33
CA GLY A 446 37.43 -13.94 12.10
C GLY A 446 37.38 -13.50 10.64
N SER A 447 37.49 -14.45 9.71
CA SER A 447 37.50 -14.19 8.28
C SER A 447 36.12 -14.07 7.64
N GLU A 448 35.09 -14.50 8.35
CA GLU A 448 33.71 -14.29 7.91
C GLU A 448 33.45 -12.79 7.74
N GLY A 449 33.13 -12.40 6.51
CA GLY A 449 32.82 -11.01 6.16
C GLY A 449 33.99 -10.15 5.70
N ILE A 450 35.21 -10.41 6.19
CA ILE A 450 36.37 -9.53 5.90
C ILE A 450 36.85 -9.67 4.46
N ASN A 451 37.02 -8.52 3.78
CA ASN A 451 37.56 -8.45 2.42
C ASN A 451 39.10 -8.45 2.42
N LEU A 452 39.71 -9.54 1.91
CA LEU A 452 41.15 -9.81 1.92
C LEU A 452 41.79 -9.75 0.52
N GLN A 453 41.11 -9.13 -0.46
CA GLN A 453 41.55 -8.94 -1.86
C GLN A 453 42.93 -8.28 -2.07
N VAL A 454 43.47 -7.64 -1.03
CA VAL A 454 44.77 -6.98 -1.09
C VAL A 454 45.93 -8.00 -1.04
N ALA A 455 45.66 -9.21 -0.55
CA ALA A 455 46.61 -10.32 -0.59
C ALA A 455 46.76 -10.89 -2.00
N ASN A 456 47.97 -11.35 -2.33
CA ASN A 456 48.27 -12.10 -3.55
C ASN A 456 48.65 -13.56 -3.26
N VAL A 457 48.87 -13.90 -2.00
CA VAL A 457 49.17 -15.26 -1.56
C VAL A 457 48.20 -15.68 -0.47
N LEU A 458 47.62 -16.87 -0.64
CA LEU A 458 46.79 -17.55 0.34
C LEU A 458 47.46 -18.87 0.72
N VAL A 459 47.58 -19.14 2.01
CA VAL A 459 47.99 -20.44 2.54
C VAL A 459 46.82 -21.04 3.31
N ASN A 460 46.36 -22.22 2.89
CA ASN A 460 45.59 -23.09 3.75
C ASN A 460 46.57 -23.90 4.60
N TYR A 461 46.76 -23.49 5.85
CA TYR A 461 47.64 -24.20 6.78
C TYR A 461 47.05 -25.54 7.19
N ASP A 462 45.73 -25.55 7.38
CA ASP A 462 44.92 -26.75 7.47
C ASP A 462 43.85 -26.76 6.39
N LEU A 463 43.61 -27.95 5.84
CA LEU A 463 42.55 -28.18 4.86
C LEU A 463 41.28 -28.61 5.58
N PRO A 464 40.23 -27.78 5.60
CA PRO A 464 38.93 -28.21 6.12
C PRO A 464 38.40 -29.34 5.25
N TRP A 465 37.68 -30.27 5.88
CA TRP A 465 37.12 -31.41 5.16
C TRP A 465 36.00 -30.99 4.23
N ASN A 466 35.28 -29.91 4.53
CA ASN A 466 34.29 -29.35 3.63
C ASN A 466 34.96 -28.43 2.56
N PRO A 467 34.91 -28.80 1.27
CA PRO A 467 35.54 -28.03 0.19
C PRO A 467 34.93 -26.63 -0.01
N MET A 468 33.66 -26.44 0.37
CA MET A 468 33.03 -25.11 0.31
C MET A 468 33.72 -24.10 1.21
N ILE A 469 34.24 -24.54 2.36
CA ILE A 469 35.02 -23.66 3.25
C ILE A 469 36.30 -23.20 2.54
N VAL A 470 36.93 -24.08 1.76
CA VAL A 470 38.15 -23.71 1.03
C VAL A 470 37.87 -22.72 -0.10
N GLU A 471 36.83 -22.94 -0.91
CA GLU A 471 36.44 -21.95 -1.92
C GLU A 471 35.99 -20.63 -1.30
N GLN A 472 35.36 -20.65 -0.12
CA GLN A 472 35.06 -19.41 0.60
C GLN A 472 36.35 -18.68 1.02
N ARG A 473 37.36 -19.39 1.54
CA ARG A 473 38.68 -18.83 1.88
C ARG A 473 39.34 -18.22 0.64
N ILE A 474 39.40 -18.97 -0.46
CA ILE A 474 39.91 -18.49 -1.76
C ILE A 474 39.14 -17.25 -2.21
N GLY A 475 37.82 -17.32 -2.15
CA GLY A 475 36.90 -16.23 -2.45
C GLY A 475 37.01 -15.03 -1.52
N ARG A 476 37.75 -15.05 -0.40
CA ARG A 476 38.06 -13.82 0.37
C ARG A 476 39.21 -13.01 -0.24
N VAL A 477 40.05 -13.67 -1.03
CA VAL A 477 41.23 -13.08 -1.69
C VAL A 477 40.99 -12.90 -3.19
N GLN A 478 40.50 -13.94 -3.88
CA GLN A 478 40.18 -13.94 -5.30
C GLN A 478 38.76 -13.37 -5.54
N ARG A 479 38.65 -12.07 -5.80
CA ARG A 479 37.38 -11.40 -6.15
C ARG A 479 37.58 -10.32 -7.21
N LEU A 480 36.46 -9.85 -7.78
CA LEU A 480 36.39 -8.60 -8.56
C LEU A 480 37.07 -7.45 -7.79
N ALA A 481 37.78 -6.58 -8.53
CA ALA A 481 38.60 -5.47 -8.03
C ALA A 481 39.92 -5.83 -7.32
N SER A 482 40.38 -7.09 -7.38
CA SER A 482 41.76 -7.41 -6.98
C SER A 482 42.75 -6.63 -7.84
N LYS A 483 43.77 -6.04 -7.20
CA LYS A 483 44.85 -5.31 -7.90
C LYS A 483 45.90 -6.23 -8.51
N HIS A 484 45.85 -7.52 -8.18
CA HIS A 484 46.83 -8.51 -8.63
C HIS A 484 46.26 -9.28 -9.82
N ALA A 485 47.08 -9.55 -10.83
CA ALA A 485 46.66 -10.35 -11.99
C ALA A 485 46.50 -11.84 -11.66
N SER A 486 47.15 -12.32 -10.60
CA SER A 486 47.01 -13.70 -10.13
C SER A 486 47.11 -13.84 -8.62
N VAL A 487 46.42 -14.83 -8.06
CA VAL A 487 46.50 -15.24 -6.65
C VAL A 487 47.13 -16.63 -6.55
N ALA A 488 48.20 -16.76 -5.78
CA ALA A 488 48.83 -18.05 -5.48
C ALA A 488 48.18 -18.67 -4.24
N ILE A 489 47.74 -19.93 -4.35
CA ILE A 489 47.07 -20.67 -3.29
C ILE A 489 47.95 -21.87 -2.92
N PHE A 490 48.44 -21.89 -1.69
CA PHE A 490 49.27 -22.96 -1.16
C PHE A 490 48.49 -23.78 -0.14
N ASN A 491 48.33 -25.08 -0.41
CA ASN A 491 47.76 -26.02 0.55
C ASN A 491 48.92 -26.75 1.24
N ILE A 492 49.11 -26.57 2.56
CA ILE A 492 50.19 -27.24 3.30
C ILE A 492 49.71 -28.60 3.81
N MET A 493 50.47 -29.66 3.56
CA MET A 493 50.12 -31.03 4.00
C MET A 493 51.36 -31.88 4.34
N LEU A 494 51.18 -32.83 5.25
CA LEU A 494 52.22 -33.80 5.59
C LEU A 494 52.34 -34.90 4.52
N ARG A 495 53.53 -35.03 3.92
CA ARG A 495 53.85 -36.05 2.92
C ARG A 495 53.71 -37.45 3.50
N GLY A 496 53.16 -38.37 2.72
CA GLY A 496 53.07 -39.78 3.08
C GLY A 496 52.02 -40.08 4.16
N THR A 497 51.21 -39.09 4.54
CA THR A 497 50.15 -39.25 5.56
C THR A 497 48.76 -39.20 4.92
N PHE A 498 47.72 -39.51 5.71
CA PHE A 498 46.33 -39.39 5.28
C PHE A 498 45.96 -37.97 4.81
N GLU A 499 46.70 -36.94 5.24
CA GLU A 499 46.51 -35.56 4.77
C GLU A 499 46.84 -35.39 3.29
N GLU A 500 47.92 -35.99 2.79
CA GLU A 500 48.28 -35.91 1.37
C GLU A 500 47.32 -36.75 0.53
N TYR A 501 47.10 -38.00 0.93
CA TYR A 501 46.39 -38.96 0.10
C TYR A 501 44.88 -38.69 0.05
N ILE A 502 44.25 -38.38 1.19
CA ILE A 502 42.78 -38.21 1.22
C ILE A 502 42.44 -36.74 1.03
N VAL A 503 42.89 -35.89 1.96
CA VAL A 503 42.42 -34.50 2.02
C VAL A 503 43.05 -33.67 0.92
N GLY A 504 44.35 -33.80 0.69
CA GLY A 504 45.11 -33.07 -0.33
C GLY A 504 44.64 -33.39 -1.74
N ARG A 505 44.75 -34.65 -2.19
CA ARG A 505 44.41 -35.03 -3.57
C ARG A 505 42.94 -34.80 -3.91
N LEU A 506 42.00 -35.10 -3.01
CA LEU A 506 40.58 -34.83 -3.25
C LEU A 506 40.33 -33.33 -3.36
N MET A 507 40.91 -32.53 -2.46
CA MET A 507 40.71 -31.09 -2.45
C MET A 507 41.35 -30.41 -3.68
N GLU A 508 42.53 -30.83 -4.10
CA GLU A 508 43.19 -30.34 -5.33
C GLU A 508 42.31 -30.58 -6.55
N LYS A 509 41.78 -31.80 -6.69
CA LYS A 509 40.90 -32.15 -7.81
C LYS A 509 39.58 -31.38 -7.78
N LEU A 510 38.97 -31.24 -6.60
CA LEU A 510 37.77 -30.42 -6.42
C LEU A 510 38.03 -28.95 -6.74
N GLN A 511 39.16 -28.37 -6.35
CA GLN A 511 39.55 -27.00 -6.67
C GLN A 511 39.84 -26.80 -8.16
N MET A 512 40.55 -27.74 -8.80
CA MET A 512 40.78 -27.70 -10.25
C MET A 512 39.48 -27.89 -11.06
N ALA A 513 38.51 -28.63 -10.53
CA ALA A 513 37.20 -28.79 -11.13
C ALA A 513 36.31 -27.55 -10.92
N SER A 514 36.29 -27.02 -9.70
CA SER A 514 35.58 -25.80 -9.33
C SER A 514 35.99 -24.59 -10.14
N HIS A 515 37.28 -24.47 -10.50
CA HIS A 515 37.76 -23.33 -11.28
C HIS A 515 37.08 -23.24 -12.64
N ALA A 516 36.84 -24.41 -13.24
CA ALA A 516 36.24 -24.54 -14.56
C ALA A 516 34.71 -24.35 -14.51
N ILE A 517 34.03 -24.91 -13.50
CA ILE A 517 32.56 -25.05 -13.47
C ILE A 517 31.86 -24.05 -12.52
N GLY A 518 32.56 -23.52 -11.51
CA GLY A 518 32.05 -22.54 -10.55
C GLY A 518 31.10 -23.06 -9.45
N ASP A 519 30.53 -24.26 -9.57
CA ASP A 519 29.56 -24.84 -8.62
C ASP A 519 30.08 -26.16 -8.01
N ILE A 520 30.66 -26.09 -6.80
CA ILE A 520 31.22 -27.25 -6.09
C ILE A 520 30.13 -28.18 -5.56
N GLU A 521 29.00 -27.64 -5.10
CA GLU A 521 27.93 -28.44 -4.46
C GLU A 521 27.38 -29.44 -5.49
N ALA A 522 27.13 -28.98 -6.72
CA ALA A 522 26.73 -29.81 -7.85
C ALA A 522 27.75 -30.91 -8.21
N LEU A 523 29.05 -30.58 -8.18
CA LEU A 523 30.13 -31.53 -8.46
C LEU A 523 30.21 -32.64 -7.41
N LEU A 524 29.99 -32.30 -6.14
CA LEU A 524 29.97 -33.27 -5.05
C LEU A 524 28.79 -34.23 -5.16
N GLU A 525 27.61 -33.72 -5.53
CA GLU A 525 26.43 -34.53 -5.82
C GLU A 525 26.68 -35.48 -7.00
N ALA A 526 27.17 -34.97 -8.13
CA ALA A 526 27.44 -35.76 -9.32
C ALA A 526 28.50 -36.85 -9.09
N SER A 527 29.47 -36.60 -8.21
CA SER A 527 30.50 -37.58 -7.85
C SER A 527 30.02 -38.69 -6.90
N GLY A 528 28.77 -38.62 -6.42
CA GLY A 528 28.18 -39.60 -5.49
C GLY A 528 28.80 -39.55 -4.09
N ILE A 529 29.36 -38.39 -3.71
CA ILE A 529 30.03 -38.23 -2.41
C ILE A 529 29.10 -37.55 -1.38
N SER A 530 28.01 -36.91 -1.82
CA SER A 530 26.99 -36.33 -0.95
C SER A 530 25.67 -37.11 -1.03
N SER A 531 25.42 -37.98 -0.04
CA SER A 531 24.06 -38.38 0.34
C SER A 531 23.68 -37.66 1.64
N GLU A 532 22.54 -36.97 1.66
CA GLU A 532 22.05 -36.27 2.86
C GLU A 532 21.61 -37.29 3.93
N ASP A 533 22.26 -37.27 5.10
CA ASP A 533 21.73 -37.87 6.33
C ASP A 533 20.78 -36.87 7.02
N GLU A 534 19.66 -37.34 7.56
CA GLU A 534 18.62 -36.56 8.28
C GLU A 534 19.13 -35.70 9.46
N ASN A 535 20.39 -35.86 9.87
CA ASN A 535 20.99 -35.21 11.04
C ASN A 535 22.00 -34.08 10.74
N GLY A 536 22.13 -33.64 9.49
CA GLY A 536 22.88 -32.41 9.16
C GLY A 536 24.41 -32.51 9.26
N ALA A 537 24.98 -33.72 9.28
CA ALA A 537 26.39 -33.94 8.99
C ALA A 537 26.57 -34.11 7.47
N THR A 538 27.50 -33.39 6.86
CA THR A 538 27.72 -33.47 5.41
C THR A 538 28.21 -34.88 5.03
N GLY A 539 27.62 -35.50 4.00
CA GLY A 539 28.03 -36.85 3.54
C GLY A 539 29.51 -36.93 3.14
N PHE A 540 30.11 -35.79 2.80
CA PHE A 540 31.52 -35.65 2.44
C PHE A 540 32.47 -35.81 3.64
N ASP A 541 32.19 -35.14 4.76
CA ASP A 541 33.01 -35.24 5.99
C ASP A 541 33.01 -36.67 6.52
N GLU A 542 31.89 -37.38 6.39
CA GLU A 542 31.77 -38.78 6.79
C GLU A 542 32.62 -39.71 5.92
N LYS A 543 32.64 -39.50 4.61
CA LYS A 543 33.47 -40.29 3.70
C LYS A 543 34.96 -40.04 3.96
N ILE A 544 35.36 -38.78 4.20
CA ILE A 544 36.73 -38.47 4.63
C ILE A 544 37.03 -39.16 5.96
N ARG A 545 36.14 -39.08 6.97
CA ARG A 545 36.33 -39.76 8.26
C ARG A 545 36.60 -41.25 8.06
N GLN A 546 35.80 -41.94 7.26
CA GLN A 546 35.95 -43.38 7.00
C GLN A 546 37.29 -43.70 6.36
N LEU A 547 37.69 -42.93 5.34
CA LEU A 547 38.98 -43.10 4.66
C LEU A 547 40.16 -42.83 5.62
N VAL A 548 40.08 -41.80 6.46
CA VAL A 548 41.14 -41.44 7.41
C VAL A 548 41.27 -42.51 8.51
N ILE A 549 40.15 -43.00 9.03
CA ILE A 549 40.16 -44.09 10.02
C ILE A 549 40.72 -45.38 9.42
N ALA A 550 40.35 -45.71 8.18
CA ALA A 550 40.92 -46.84 7.43
C ALA A 550 42.44 -46.68 7.22
N ALA A 551 42.91 -45.46 6.91
CA ALA A 551 44.33 -45.14 6.79
C ALA A 551 45.08 -45.40 8.10
N LEU A 552 44.54 -44.91 9.22
CA LEU A 552 45.12 -45.10 10.55
C LEU A 552 45.08 -46.58 11.00
N ALA A 553 44.20 -47.39 10.41
CA ALA A 553 44.13 -48.84 10.63
C ALA A 553 45.10 -49.65 9.73
N GLY A 554 45.85 -49.00 8.83
CA GLY A 554 46.85 -49.64 7.97
C GLY A 554 46.30 -50.24 6.67
N MET A 555 45.13 -49.81 6.20
CA MET A 555 44.58 -50.21 4.90
C MET A 555 45.31 -49.51 3.74
N ASP A 556 45.36 -50.15 2.56
CA ASP A 556 46.00 -49.57 1.36
C ASP A 556 45.19 -48.37 0.83
N MET A 557 45.82 -47.19 0.92
CA MET A 557 45.21 -45.89 0.66
C MET A 557 45.21 -45.50 -0.82
N GLU A 558 46.10 -46.08 -1.63
CA GLU A 558 46.25 -45.65 -3.03
C GLU A 558 45.03 -46.05 -3.87
N ALA A 559 44.49 -47.24 -3.65
CA ALA A 559 43.34 -47.75 -4.40
C ALA A 559 42.05 -46.95 -4.11
N ALA A 560 41.72 -46.74 -2.83
CA ALA A 560 40.50 -46.03 -2.42
C ALA A 560 40.52 -44.55 -2.81
N THR A 561 41.68 -43.90 -2.72
CA THR A 561 41.87 -42.52 -3.16
C THR A 561 41.73 -42.40 -4.69
N ARG A 562 42.34 -43.32 -5.44
CA ARG A 562 42.28 -43.32 -6.91
C ARG A 562 40.84 -43.43 -7.41
N GLN A 563 40.04 -44.30 -6.82
CA GLN A 563 38.63 -44.45 -7.14
C GLN A 563 37.82 -43.15 -6.90
N ALA A 564 38.07 -42.47 -5.79
CA ALA A 564 37.40 -41.20 -5.48
C ALA A 564 37.82 -40.07 -6.43
N VAL A 565 39.10 -40.00 -6.80
CA VAL A 565 39.62 -39.03 -7.78
C VAL A 565 39.06 -39.29 -9.18
N GLU A 566 39.00 -40.54 -9.64
CA GLU A 566 38.42 -40.90 -10.93
C GLU A 566 36.93 -40.54 -11.01
N SER A 567 36.18 -40.72 -9.91
CA SER A 567 34.77 -40.28 -9.82
C SER A 567 34.65 -38.76 -10.02
N ILE A 568 35.53 -37.98 -9.40
CA ILE A 568 35.54 -36.50 -9.52
C ILE A 568 35.94 -36.06 -10.93
N ASP A 569 36.98 -36.65 -11.54
CA ASP A 569 37.40 -36.29 -12.90
C ASP A 569 36.32 -36.63 -13.95
N LYS A 570 35.60 -37.75 -13.75
CA LYS A 570 34.45 -38.12 -14.57
C LYS A 570 33.29 -37.14 -14.38
N ALA A 571 32.95 -36.78 -13.14
CA ALA A 571 31.91 -35.79 -12.84
C ALA A 571 32.25 -34.42 -13.44
N LYS A 572 33.50 -33.96 -13.28
CA LYS A 572 33.99 -32.71 -13.88
C LYS A 572 33.79 -32.69 -15.40
N SER A 573 34.22 -33.75 -16.09
CA SER A 573 34.14 -33.81 -17.55
C SER A 573 32.70 -33.77 -18.05
N ILE A 574 31.78 -34.46 -17.33
CA ILE A 574 30.34 -34.42 -17.60
C ILE A 574 29.81 -33.00 -17.42
N MET A 575 30.15 -32.35 -16.30
CA MET A 575 29.65 -31.02 -15.98
C MET A 575 30.18 -29.92 -16.91
N VAL A 576 31.43 -30.00 -17.38
CA VAL A 576 31.97 -29.05 -18.37
C VAL A 576 31.18 -29.16 -19.69
N LEU A 577 30.92 -30.39 -20.15
CA LEU A 577 30.10 -30.62 -21.34
C LEU A 577 28.66 -30.13 -21.14
N GLU A 578 28.09 -30.33 -19.95
CA GLU A 578 26.76 -29.83 -19.60
C GLU A 578 26.74 -28.29 -19.56
N GLU A 579 27.77 -27.63 -19.02
CA GLU A 579 27.88 -26.18 -18.98
C GLU A 579 28.02 -25.57 -20.39
N GLU A 580 28.84 -26.17 -21.26
CA GLU A 580 28.94 -25.78 -22.68
C GLU A 580 27.59 -25.94 -23.39
N ASN A 581 26.88 -27.05 -23.15
CA ASN A 581 25.55 -27.28 -23.69
C ASN A 581 24.54 -26.26 -23.16
N ILE A 582 24.55 -25.95 -21.86
CA ILE A 582 23.68 -24.94 -21.24
C ILE A 582 23.98 -23.56 -21.81
N ASN A 583 25.26 -23.20 -21.99
CA ASN A 583 25.68 -21.94 -22.58
C ASN A 583 25.28 -21.85 -24.04
N ALA A 584 25.37 -22.95 -24.80
CA ALA A 584 24.81 -23.03 -26.14
C ALA A 584 23.28 -22.87 -26.11
N MET A 585 22.56 -23.53 -25.21
CA MET A 585 21.10 -23.43 -25.10
C MET A 585 20.63 -22.02 -24.75
N LEU A 586 21.23 -21.40 -23.73
CA LEU A 586 20.78 -20.13 -23.16
C LEU A 586 21.42 -18.90 -23.80
N GLY A 587 22.63 -18.98 -24.34
CA GLY A 587 23.34 -17.82 -24.89
C GLY A 587 23.64 -16.70 -23.87
N GLY A 588 24.25 -15.61 -24.35
CA GLY A 588 24.31 -14.34 -23.63
C GLY A 588 23.04 -13.50 -23.90
N MET A 589 22.64 -12.65 -22.94
CA MET A 589 21.43 -11.83 -23.06
C MET A 589 21.67 -10.41 -23.59
N GLU A 590 22.88 -10.11 -24.10
CA GLU A 590 23.20 -8.78 -24.63
C GLU A 590 22.33 -8.43 -25.85
N GLY A 591 21.65 -7.28 -25.80
CA GLY A 591 20.83 -6.77 -26.91
C GLY A 591 19.39 -7.27 -26.96
N VAL A 592 18.98 -8.20 -26.08
CA VAL A 592 17.56 -8.59 -25.97
C VAL A 592 16.80 -7.52 -25.19
N GLY A 593 16.13 -6.63 -25.92
CA GLY A 593 15.28 -5.59 -25.33
C GLY A 593 14.18 -6.19 -24.44
N PHE A 594 13.83 -5.51 -23.35
CA PHE A 594 12.68 -5.86 -22.53
C PHE A 594 11.42 -5.92 -23.41
N VAL A 595 10.76 -7.08 -23.44
CA VAL A 595 9.48 -7.27 -24.12
C VAL A 595 8.37 -6.84 -23.15
N GLY A 596 7.91 -5.61 -23.29
CA GLY A 596 6.82 -5.05 -22.50
C GLY A 596 6.48 -3.63 -22.97
N PRO A 597 5.52 -2.94 -22.33
CA PRO A 597 5.13 -1.61 -22.72
C PRO A 597 6.32 -0.65 -22.62
N ARG A 598 6.36 0.33 -23.53
CA ARG A 598 7.41 1.36 -23.52
C ARG A 598 7.38 2.07 -22.17
N ALA A 599 8.55 2.13 -21.53
CA ALA A 599 8.72 2.85 -20.28
C ALA A 599 8.18 4.29 -20.42
N PRO A 600 7.44 4.78 -19.41
CA PRO A 600 6.89 6.12 -19.44
C PRO A 600 8.03 7.14 -19.33
N THR A 601 8.02 8.13 -20.22
CA THR A 601 8.94 9.28 -20.10
C THR A 601 8.32 10.28 -19.13
N LEU A 602 8.78 10.25 -17.88
CA LEU A 602 8.24 11.10 -16.82
C LEU A 602 9.24 12.23 -16.51
N PRO A 603 8.79 13.49 -16.42
CA PRO A 603 9.67 14.59 -16.07
C PRO A 603 10.14 14.44 -14.62
N GLY A 604 11.42 14.74 -14.39
CA GLY A 604 12.00 14.80 -13.05
C GLY A 604 11.29 15.83 -12.17
N VAL A 605 11.30 15.61 -10.85
CA VAL A 605 10.71 16.57 -9.93
C VAL A 605 11.64 17.77 -9.76
N VAL A 606 11.23 18.91 -10.31
CA VAL A 606 11.93 20.18 -10.07
C VAL A 606 11.59 20.64 -8.66
N ARG A 607 12.62 20.73 -7.80
CA ARG A 607 12.50 21.25 -6.43
C ARG A 607 12.92 22.72 -6.44
N SER A 608 12.07 23.60 -5.92
CA SER A 608 12.28 25.06 -5.89
C SER A 608 13.35 25.49 -4.88
N MET A 609 13.67 24.65 -3.89
CA MET A 609 14.68 24.91 -2.86
C MET A 609 15.62 23.71 -2.70
N THR A 610 16.90 23.99 -2.43
CA THR A 610 17.85 22.94 -2.02
C THR A 610 17.46 22.36 -0.65
N PRO A 611 17.89 21.14 -0.28
CA PRO A 611 17.57 20.55 1.03
C PRO A 611 17.98 21.45 2.20
N ARG A 612 19.13 22.10 2.08
CA ARG A 612 19.66 23.04 3.08
C ARG A 612 18.80 24.28 3.19
N ASP A 613 18.51 24.94 2.07
CA ASP A 613 17.71 26.18 2.05
C ASP A 613 16.30 25.92 2.56
N PHE A 614 15.69 24.81 2.13
CA PHE A 614 14.38 24.37 2.63
C PHE A 614 14.40 24.17 4.14
N THR A 615 15.40 23.45 4.68
CA THR A 615 15.47 23.15 6.12
C THR A 615 15.59 24.43 6.96
N LEU A 616 16.47 25.35 6.56
CA LEU A 616 16.66 26.61 7.27
C LEU A 616 15.41 27.50 7.21
N ALA A 617 14.79 27.61 6.03
CA ALA A 617 13.56 28.38 5.85
C ALA A 617 12.37 27.76 6.58
N ALA A 618 12.27 26.42 6.60
CA ALA A 618 11.26 25.66 7.34
C ALA A 618 11.37 25.90 8.84
N PHE A 619 12.57 25.79 9.43
CA PHE A 619 12.78 26.09 10.85
C PHE A 619 12.39 27.53 11.20
N LYS A 620 12.82 28.51 10.40
CA LYS A 620 12.44 29.91 10.57
C LYS A 620 10.92 30.10 10.50
N SER A 621 10.24 29.47 9.53
CA SER A 621 8.78 29.55 9.37
C SER A 621 8.02 28.93 10.54
N LEU A 622 8.60 27.91 11.20
CA LEU A 622 8.05 27.26 12.39
C LEU A 622 8.40 27.97 13.71
N GLY A 623 9.13 29.09 13.66
CA GLY A 623 9.52 29.86 14.85
C GLY A 623 10.76 29.34 15.57
N VAL A 624 11.52 28.43 14.96
CA VAL A 624 12.78 27.90 15.50
C VAL A 624 13.92 28.86 15.15
N ARG A 625 14.72 29.24 16.16
CA ARG A 625 15.91 30.07 15.96
C ARG A 625 17.08 29.17 15.57
N VAL A 626 17.63 29.36 14.37
CA VAL A 626 18.80 28.61 13.90
C VAL A 626 20.01 29.53 13.88
N THR A 627 21.11 29.10 14.50
CA THR A 627 22.38 29.84 14.51
C THR A 627 23.51 28.97 13.95
N PRO A 628 24.34 29.49 13.02
CA PRO A 628 25.47 28.74 12.49
C PRO A 628 26.56 28.56 13.56
N GLN A 629 27.22 27.41 13.55
CA GLN A 629 28.32 27.02 14.43
C GLN A 629 29.55 26.61 13.58
N PRO A 630 30.75 26.48 14.18
CA PRO A 630 31.93 25.99 13.48
C PRO A 630 31.74 24.58 12.88
N HIS A 631 32.52 24.24 11.86
CA HIS A 631 32.50 22.92 11.19
C HIS A 631 31.17 22.55 10.50
N ASP A 632 30.45 23.53 9.94
CA ASP A 632 29.19 23.35 9.20
C ASP A 632 28.05 22.70 10.03
N LEU A 633 28.09 22.94 11.34
CA LEU A 633 27.02 22.63 12.29
C LEU A 633 26.11 23.85 12.46
N TYR A 634 24.85 23.62 12.80
CA TYR A 634 23.90 24.66 13.17
C TYR A 634 23.24 24.29 14.49
N LEU A 635 22.96 25.27 15.33
CA LEU A 635 22.23 25.10 16.58
C LEU A 635 20.79 25.59 16.36
N ALA A 636 19.83 24.68 16.48
CA ALA A 636 18.40 24.97 16.42
C ALA A 636 17.83 25.10 17.85
N GLU A 637 17.15 26.20 18.13
CA GLU A 637 16.59 26.54 19.45
C GLU A 637 15.08 26.85 19.36
N GLU A 638 14.27 26.15 20.15
CA GLU A 638 12.81 26.36 20.27
C GLU A 638 12.40 26.17 21.74
N ASN A 639 11.72 27.14 22.35
CA ASN A 639 11.15 27.05 23.71
C ASN A 639 12.13 26.54 24.80
N GLY A 640 13.43 26.86 24.70
CA GLY A 640 14.47 26.46 25.65
C GLY A 640 15.14 25.10 25.35
N GLY A 641 14.69 24.37 24.33
CA GLY A 641 15.38 23.19 23.79
C GLY A 641 16.49 23.56 22.80
N ARG A 642 17.56 22.76 22.75
CA ARG A 642 18.73 22.95 21.88
C ARG A 642 19.07 21.66 21.14
N GLU A 643 19.21 21.73 19.81
CA GLU A 643 19.63 20.59 18.97
C GLU A 643 20.71 21.04 17.98
N HIS A 644 21.76 20.22 17.81
CA HIS A 644 22.76 20.43 16.75
C HIS A 644 22.32 19.71 15.49
N ILE A 645 22.29 20.43 14.36
CA ILE A 645 21.90 19.90 13.05
C ILE A 645 23.05 20.06 12.05
N ARG A 646 23.09 19.16 11.05
CA ARG A 646 24.04 19.17 9.93
C ARG A 646 23.38 18.76 8.63
N PHE A 647 24.00 19.12 7.50
CA PHE A 647 23.48 18.85 6.16
C PHE A 647 24.30 17.80 5.39
N GLU A 648 25.56 17.58 5.78
CA GLU A 648 26.46 16.58 5.18
C GLU A 648 27.00 15.60 6.25
N GLU A 649 27.34 14.37 5.83
CA GLU A 649 27.87 13.35 6.74
C GLU A 649 29.31 13.63 7.20
N SER A 650 30.07 14.39 6.42
CA SER A 650 31.51 14.70 6.56
C SER A 650 31.85 15.69 7.69
N ALA A 651 30.85 16.35 8.28
CA ALA A 651 31.06 17.39 9.28
C ALA A 651 31.27 16.82 10.70
N GLY A 652 32.53 16.79 11.15
CA GLY A 652 32.97 16.94 12.55
C GLY A 652 32.69 15.79 13.53
N ALA A 653 33.68 14.92 13.73
CA ALA A 653 33.67 13.90 14.79
C ALA A 653 33.80 14.56 16.19
N GLY A 654 32.70 14.62 16.95
CA GLY A 654 32.74 14.98 18.37
C GLY A 654 31.41 15.37 19.02
N THR A 655 30.46 15.91 18.26
CA THR A 655 29.20 16.45 18.80
C THR A 655 28.00 15.64 18.30
N ARG A 656 27.09 15.24 19.20
CA ARG A 656 25.86 14.51 18.84
C ARG A 656 24.95 15.43 18.02
N SER A 657 24.91 15.23 16.70
CA SER A 657 24.15 16.05 15.74
C SER A 657 23.22 15.22 14.85
N THR A 658 22.09 15.79 14.47
CA THR A 658 21.10 15.17 13.58
C THR A 658 21.34 15.59 12.12
N LEU A 659 21.40 14.62 11.20
CA LEU A 659 21.53 14.87 9.76
C LEU A 659 20.17 15.19 9.14
N TYR A 660 20.08 16.31 8.42
CA TYR A 660 18.92 16.75 7.64
C TYR A 660 19.26 16.74 6.15
N ALA A 661 19.34 15.55 5.57
CA ALA A 661 19.53 15.33 4.12
C ALA A 661 18.29 14.65 3.50
N PRO A 662 18.08 14.72 2.17
CA PRO A 662 16.98 14.02 1.51
C PRO A 662 16.92 12.53 1.90
N GLY A 663 15.72 12.03 2.24
CA GLY A 663 15.52 10.65 2.68
C GLY A 663 15.83 10.37 4.16
N THR A 664 16.45 11.29 4.90
CA THR A 664 16.67 11.12 6.35
C THR A 664 15.37 11.33 7.13
N ALA A 665 15.19 10.59 8.23
CA ALA A 665 13.99 10.69 9.06
C ALA A 665 13.78 12.09 9.67
N GLY A 666 14.87 12.82 9.98
CA GLY A 666 14.80 14.22 10.43
C GLY A 666 14.21 15.13 9.37
N PHE A 667 14.73 15.05 8.14
CA PHE A 667 14.27 15.83 6.99
C PHE A 667 12.80 15.53 6.64
N LEU A 668 12.42 14.25 6.53
CA LEU A 668 11.04 13.85 6.20
C LEU A 668 10.03 14.32 7.26
N ARG A 669 10.39 14.30 8.55
CA ARG A 669 9.52 14.86 9.63
C ARG A 669 9.34 16.37 9.49
N LEU A 670 10.40 17.10 9.15
CA LEU A 670 10.33 18.54 8.92
C LEU A 670 9.43 18.87 7.73
N VAL A 671 9.61 18.17 6.60
CA VAL A 671 8.75 18.25 5.41
C VAL A 671 7.28 18.03 5.79
N GLY A 672 6.97 16.94 6.50
CA GLY A 672 5.62 16.64 6.97
C GLY A 672 5.01 17.72 7.86
N ARG A 673 5.80 18.33 8.77
CA ARG A 673 5.35 19.41 9.65
C ARG A 673 5.03 20.69 8.89
N VAL A 674 5.83 21.06 7.89
CA VAL A 674 5.57 22.21 7.02
C VAL A 674 4.27 21.98 6.23
N ILE A 675 4.12 20.81 5.61
CA ILE A 675 2.97 20.47 4.76
C ILE A 675 1.66 20.33 5.55
N ALA A 676 1.73 19.98 6.84
CA ALA A 676 0.57 19.91 7.71
C ALA A 676 -0.08 21.29 7.96
N THR A 677 0.64 22.38 7.73
CA THR A 677 0.12 23.73 8.02
C THR A 677 -0.94 24.23 7.04
N GLY A 678 -0.94 23.74 5.79
CA GLY A 678 -1.87 24.09 4.71
C GLY A 678 -1.95 25.59 4.42
N VAL A 679 -1.29 26.13 3.39
CA VAL A 679 -1.19 27.60 3.20
C VAL A 679 -1.83 28.06 1.88
N HIS A 680 -2.50 29.20 1.91
CA HIS A 680 -2.96 29.92 0.70
C HIS A 680 -2.49 31.38 0.65
N GLU A 681 -2.40 31.88 -0.58
CA GLU A 681 -2.12 33.26 -0.95
C GLU A 681 -3.30 33.81 -1.78
N VAL A 682 -4.47 33.93 -1.14
CA VAL A 682 -5.67 34.49 -1.80
C VAL A 682 -5.93 35.89 -1.26
N GLN A 683 -6.04 36.86 -2.15
CA GLN A 683 -6.38 38.24 -1.83
C GLN A 683 -7.87 38.49 -2.09
N ASP A 684 -8.54 39.14 -1.14
CA ASP A 684 -9.92 39.58 -1.33
C ASP A 684 -9.90 41.02 -1.85
N LEU A 685 -10.41 41.24 -3.08
CA LEU A 685 -10.35 42.54 -3.76
C LEU A 685 -11.48 43.48 -3.33
N ASP A 686 -12.63 42.95 -2.89
CA ASP A 686 -13.76 43.78 -2.47
C ASP A 686 -13.64 44.13 -0.98
N GLN A 687 -13.75 45.41 -0.64
CA GLN A 687 -13.75 45.86 0.76
C GLN A 687 -15.16 45.91 1.34
N ASN A 688 -16.09 46.57 0.63
CA ASN A 688 -17.50 46.62 1.02
C ASN A 688 -18.41 46.42 -0.20
N PRO A 689 -18.53 45.16 -0.69
CA PRO A 689 -19.16 44.87 -1.96
C PRO A 689 -20.64 45.30 -2.01
N ALA A 690 -21.37 45.21 -0.90
CA ALA A 690 -22.77 45.62 -0.84
C ALA A 690 -22.95 47.13 -1.04
N LYS A 691 -22.12 47.94 -0.36
CA LYS A 691 -22.21 49.40 -0.44
C LYS A 691 -21.75 49.92 -1.80
N GLU A 692 -20.65 49.38 -2.32
CA GLU A 692 -20.11 49.72 -3.63
C GLU A 692 -21.14 49.41 -4.75
N SER A 693 -21.79 48.25 -4.70
CA SER A 693 -22.87 47.91 -5.64
C SER A 693 -24.12 48.77 -5.47
N GLU A 694 -24.48 49.16 -4.24
CA GLU A 694 -25.58 50.10 -3.99
C GLU A 694 -25.31 51.46 -4.65
N GLU A 695 -24.09 51.99 -4.52
CA GLU A 695 -23.69 53.25 -5.15
C GLU A 695 -23.73 53.16 -6.68
N LEU A 696 -23.29 52.03 -7.27
CA LEU A 696 -23.39 51.77 -8.71
C LEU A 696 -24.84 51.72 -9.19
N ALA A 697 -25.71 51.00 -8.47
CA ALA A 697 -27.13 50.90 -8.81
C ALA A 697 -27.85 52.24 -8.71
N ARG A 698 -27.59 53.03 -7.66
CA ARG A 698 -28.13 54.39 -7.50
C ARG A 698 -27.66 55.31 -8.62
N ARG A 699 -26.39 55.23 -9.02
CA ARG A 699 -25.83 56.01 -10.13
C ARG A 699 -26.49 55.67 -11.46
N TRP A 700 -26.73 54.38 -11.72
CA TRP A 700 -27.45 53.94 -12.92
C TRP A 700 -28.88 54.51 -12.97
N VAL A 701 -29.65 54.47 -11.87
CA VAL A 701 -31.00 55.05 -11.82
C VAL A 701 -31.03 56.54 -12.16
N LEU A 702 -30.02 57.29 -11.71
CA LEU A 702 -29.91 58.72 -11.99
C LEU A 702 -29.67 59.02 -13.49
N THR A 703 -29.13 58.07 -14.26
CA THR A 703 -28.84 58.31 -15.70
C THR A 703 -30.07 58.51 -16.57
N PHE A 704 -31.23 57.98 -16.15
CA PHE A 704 -32.52 58.13 -16.84
C PHE A 704 -33.55 58.95 -16.04
N GLY A 705 -33.09 59.71 -15.03
CA GLY A 705 -33.94 60.65 -14.29
C GLY A 705 -34.83 60.03 -13.20
N GLY A 706 -34.64 58.75 -12.84
CA GLY A 706 -35.36 58.12 -11.74
C GLY A 706 -34.87 58.58 -10.36
N THR A 707 -35.74 58.51 -9.35
CA THR A 707 -35.32 58.67 -7.94
C THR A 707 -35.16 57.30 -7.25
N PRO A 708 -33.93 56.88 -6.87
CA PRO A 708 -33.71 55.58 -6.25
C PRO A 708 -34.23 55.56 -4.81
N LYS A 709 -34.86 54.46 -4.40
CA LYS A 709 -35.40 54.24 -3.05
C LYS A 709 -34.55 53.22 -2.30
N GLU A 710 -34.79 51.95 -2.60
CA GLU A 710 -34.23 50.79 -1.90
C GLU A 710 -33.41 49.96 -2.89
N VAL A 711 -32.20 49.57 -2.49
CA VAL A 711 -31.35 48.65 -3.26
C VAL A 711 -31.15 47.41 -2.43
N GLU A 712 -31.53 46.27 -2.99
CA GLU A 712 -31.43 44.97 -2.33
C GLU A 712 -30.51 44.05 -3.13
N VAL A 713 -29.58 43.38 -2.45
CA VAL A 713 -28.75 42.35 -3.07
C VAL A 713 -29.58 41.05 -3.15
N GLU A 714 -29.88 40.60 -4.36
CA GLU A 714 -30.61 39.35 -4.63
C GLU A 714 -29.67 38.15 -4.65
N VAL A 715 -28.57 38.27 -5.40
CA VAL A 715 -27.63 37.17 -5.61
C VAL A 715 -26.20 37.64 -5.40
N VAL A 716 -25.45 36.87 -4.63
CA VAL A 716 -24.02 37.04 -4.46
C VAL A 716 -23.34 35.90 -5.20
N ARG A 717 -22.44 36.21 -6.12
CA ARG A 717 -21.58 35.22 -6.76
C ARG A 717 -20.13 35.56 -6.43
N ARG A 718 -19.40 34.58 -5.91
CA ARG A 718 -17.95 34.70 -5.69
C ARG A 718 -17.22 34.11 -6.88
N CYS A 719 -16.24 34.86 -7.39
CA CYS A 719 -15.46 34.53 -8.56
C CYS A 719 -13.98 34.48 -8.17
N PHE A 720 -13.35 33.33 -8.42
CA PHE A 720 -11.94 33.13 -8.13
C PHE A 720 -11.11 33.23 -9.42
N GLU A 721 -10.01 33.95 -9.34
CA GLU A 721 -9.01 34.08 -10.40
C GLU A 721 -7.62 33.76 -9.85
N GLY A 722 -6.86 32.92 -10.56
CA GLY A 722 -5.49 32.62 -10.17
C GLY A 722 -5.11 31.17 -10.45
N THR A 723 -4.39 30.55 -9.53
CA THR A 723 -3.85 29.20 -9.68
C THR A 723 -4.24 28.32 -8.48
N ALA A 724 -4.76 27.13 -8.80
CA ALA A 724 -5.01 26.06 -7.85
C ALA A 724 -3.94 24.97 -7.98
N LEU A 725 -3.30 24.63 -6.86
CA LEU A 725 -2.29 23.57 -6.82
C LEU A 725 -2.96 22.27 -6.36
N VAL A 726 -3.07 21.32 -7.28
CA VAL A 726 -3.68 20.00 -7.05
C VAL A 726 -2.57 18.96 -6.96
N ARG A 727 -2.45 18.28 -5.80
CA ARG A 727 -1.63 17.07 -5.69
C ARG A 727 -2.39 15.92 -6.31
N VAL A 728 -1.83 15.32 -7.35
CA VAL A 728 -2.38 14.14 -8.01
C VAL A 728 -1.50 12.95 -7.67
N ARG A 729 -2.08 11.93 -7.07
CA ARG A 729 -1.43 10.67 -6.74
C ARG A 729 -2.03 9.56 -7.59
N ALA A 730 -1.25 9.05 -8.53
CA ALA A 730 -1.57 7.87 -9.31
C ALA A 730 -0.97 6.63 -8.65
N THR A 731 -1.78 5.62 -8.32
CA THR A 731 -1.33 4.42 -7.61
C THR A 731 -1.77 3.15 -8.32
N VAL A 732 -0.90 2.16 -8.33
CA VAL A 732 -1.19 0.76 -8.65
C VAL A 732 -0.71 -0.12 -7.49
N ALA A 733 -1.00 -1.42 -7.50
CA ALA A 733 -0.63 -2.29 -6.39
C ALA A 733 0.89 -2.40 -6.18
N HIS A 734 1.72 -2.08 -7.18
CA HIS A 734 3.18 -2.23 -7.13
C HIS A 734 3.95 -0.90 -7.17
N ASP A 735 3.31 0.20 -7.58
CA ASP A 735 3.96 1.48 -7.81
C ASP A 735 3.02 2.66 -7.55
N SER A 736 3.57 3.86 -7.42
CA SER A 736 2.82 5.10 -7.31
C SER A 736 3.60 6.26 -7.88
N TYR A 737 2.91 7.28 -8.35
CA TYR A 737 3.52 8.50 -8.86
C TYR A 737 2.72 9.69 -8.38
N GLU A 738 3.41 10.70 -7.89
CA GLU A 738 2.79 11.94 -7.45
C GLU A 738 3.31 13.14 -8.22
N ARG A 739 2.39 14.06 -8.52
CA ARG A 739 2.70 15.38 -9.08
C ARG A 739 1.93 16.47 -8.35
N LEU A 740 2.50 17.66 -8.39
CA LEU A 740 1.77 18.91 -8.16
C LEU A 740 1.40 19.46 -9.53
N VAL A 741 0.10 19.52 -9.81
CA VAL A 741 -0.46 20.06 -11.04
C VAL A 741 -0.98 21.46 -10.74
N GLU A 742 -0.45 22.44 -11.45
CA GLU A 742 -0.94 23.83 -11.41
C GLU A 742 -2.09 23.96 -12.39
N VAL A 743 -3.28 24.26 -11.87
CA VAL A 743 -4.48 24.51 -12.68
C VAL A 743 -4.75 26.01 -12.68
N SER A 744 -4.79 26.61 -13.86
CA SER A 744 -5.18 28.01 -14.02
C SER A 744 -6.70 28.13 -13.88
N CYS A 745 -7.16 29.03 -13.02
CA CYS A 745 -8.57 29.24 -12.73
C CYS A 745 -9.04 30.58 -13.31
N SER A 746 -10.02 30.51 -14.21
CA SER A 746 -10.70 31.68 -14.76
C SER A 746 -11.97 32.04 -13.96
N PRO A 747 -12.33 33.34 -13.83
CA PRO A 747 -13.55 33.77 -13.14
C PRO A 747 -14.83 33.19 -13.75
N THR A 748 -14.83 32.93 -15.05
CA THR A 748 -15.98 32.40 -15.79
C THR A 748 -16.28 30.94 -15.44
N GLU A 749 -15.25 30.13 -15.22
CA GLU A 749 -15.38 28.69 -14.93
C GLU A 749 -15.39 28.42 -13.41
N HIS A 750 -14.73 29.28 -12.63
CA HIS A 750 -14.62 29.18 -11.18
C HIS A 750 -15.40 30.30 -10.50
N SER A 751 -16.73 30.22 -10.62
CA SER A 751 -17.66 31.03 -9.83
C SER A 751 -18.73 30.17 -9.13
N ALA A 752 -19.16 30.61 -7.96
CA ALA A 752 -20.23 29.95 -7.20
C ALA A 752 -21.20 30.97 -6.63
N GLN A 753 -22.49 30.66 -6.75
CA GLN A 753 -23.54 31.43 -6.10
C GLN A 753 -23.55 31.12 -4.59
N THR A 754 -23.54 32.16 -3.79
CA THR A 754 -23.60 32.09 -2.33
C THR A 754 -24.84 32.81 -1.82
N ASP A 755 -25.23 32.52 -0.59
CA ASP A 755 -26.21 33.31 0.14
C ASP A 755 -25.63 34.68 0.55
N ARG A 756 -26.39 35.47 1.33
CA ARG A 756 -25.93 36.78 1.82
C ARG A 756 -24.64 36.71 2.66
N SER A 757 -24.27 35.53 3.18
CA SER A 757 -22.99 35.35 3.89
C SER A 757 -21.78 35.58 2.97
N GLY A 758 -21.94 35.41 1.65
CA GLY A 758 -20.90 35.64 0.66
C GLY A 758 -20.40 37.10 0.57
N LEU A 759 -21.19 38.06 1.07
CA LEU A 759 -20.81 39.48 1.18
C LEU A 759 -19.74 39.72 2.23
N GLY A 760 -19.61 38.82 3.21
CA GLY A 760 -18.58 38.92 4.23
C GLY A 760 -17.16 38.80 3.66
N PRO A 761 -16.15 39.32 4.37
CA PRO A 761 -14.76 39.22 3.96
C PRO A 761 -14.30 37.75 3.91
N LEU A 762 -13.29 37.47 3.10
CA LEU A 762 -12.64 36.17 3.08
C LEU A 762 -12.11 35.79 4.48
N LEU A 763 -12.54 34.63 4.98
CA LEU A 763 -12.03 34.07 6.23
C LEU A 763 -10.53 33.79 6.10
N ARG A 764 -9.80 33.89 7.23
CA ARG A 764 -8.37 33.55 7.27
C ARG A 764 -8.09 32.08 6.98
N THR A 765 -9.10 31.22 7.08
CA THR A 765 -9.01 29.79 6.83
C THR A 765 -10.09 29.39 5.83
N ILE A 766 -9.69 28.63 4.81
CA ILE A 766 -10.56 28.06 3.77
C ILE A 766 -10.70 26.58 4.10
N GLU A 767 -11.88 26.19 4.57
CA GLU A 767 -12.22 24.77 4.80
C GLU A 767 -12.90 24.15 3.59
N ASN A 768 -13.81 24.92 2.95
CA ASN A 768 -14.51 24.51 1.75
C ASN A 768 -14.21 25.46 0.57
N PRO A 769 -13.37 25.05 -0.39
CA PRO A 769 -12.98 25.88 -1.54
C PRO A 769 -14.15 26.27 -2.46
N ILE A 770 -15.26 25.52 -2.45
CA ILE A 770 -16.46 25.84 -3.25
C ILE A 770 -17.01 27.22 -2.83
N THR A 771 -16.86 27.59 -1.56
CA THR A 771 -17.29 28.90 -1.03
C THR A 771 -16.50 30.09 -1.60
N LEU A 772 -15.41 29.84 -2.33
CA LEU A 772 -14.64 30.84 -3.07
C LEU A 772 -15.06 30.97 -4.54
N GLY A 773 -15.89 30.06 -5.04
CA GLY A 773 -16.20 29.96 -6.46
C GLY A 773 -15.53 28.79 -7.18
N LEU A 774 -14.65 28.02 -6.53
CA LEU A 774 -13.90 26.97 -7.22
C LEU A 774 -14.79 25.80 -7.66
N ASN A 775 -14.85 25.57 -8.98
CA ASN A 775 -15.44 24.38 -9.57
C ASN A 775 -14.50 23.16 -9.44
N ILE A 776 -14.83 22.25 -8.53
CA ILE A 776 -14.02 21.05 -8.24
C ILE A 776 -13.96 20.09 -9.43
N GLU A 777 -15.04 19.95 -10.21
CA GLU A 777 -15.07 19.05 -11.36
C GLU A 777 -14.09 19.52 -12.44
N SER A 778 -14.08 20.83 -12.73
CA SER A 778 -13.12 21.44 -13.66
C SER A 778 -11.67 21.23 -13.19
N LEU A 779 -11.39 21.46 -11.89
CA LEU A 779 -10.05 21.22 -11.33
C LEU A 779 -9.62 19.76 -11.48
N ALA A 780 -10.53 18.82 -11.19
CA ALA A 780 -10.24 17.40 -11.28
C ALA A 780 -9.99 16.96 -12.73
N ASP A 781 -10.76 17.48 -13.69
CA ASP A 781 -10.60 17.13 -15.10
C ASP A 781 -9.31 17.72 -15.68
N ALA A 782 -8.96 18.97 -15.35
CA ALA A 782 -7.67 19.55 -15.69
C ALA A 782 -6.50 18.74 -15.09
N ALA A 783 -6.63 18.31 -13.83
CA ALA A 783 -5.62 17.51 -13.16
C ALA A 783 -5.43 16.10 -13.76
N LYS A 784 -6.50 15.47 -14.28
CA LYS A 784 -6.41 14.19 -15.00
C LYS A 784 -5.67 14.31 -16.33
N LEU A 785 -5.78 15.45 -16.99
CA LEU A 785 -5.18 15.72 -18.30
C LEU A 785 -3.69 16.06 -18.22
N ASP A 786 -3.08 16.10 -17.03
CA ASP A 786 -1.62 16.22 -16.90
C ASP A 786 -0.92 15.11 -17.71
N ALA A 787 0.03 15.51 -18.55
CA ALA A 787 0.68 14.63 -19.51
C ALA A 787 1.45 13.48 -18.83
N ALA A 788 2.07 13.74 -17.68
CA ALA A 788 2.87 12.75 -16.97
C ALA A 788 2.00 11.77 -16.18
N ILE A 789 0.90 12.24 -15.57
CA ILE A 789 -0.11 11.35 -14.96
C ILE A 789 -0.76 10.45 -16.02
N SER A 790 -1.06 11.01 -17.20
CA SER A 790 -1.60 10.27 -18.34
C SER A 790 -0.61 9.22 -18.86
N GLU A 791 0.67 9.56 -19.00
CA GLU A 791 1.73 8.64 -19.46
C GLU A 791 1.98 7.51 -18.46
N PHE A 792 1.99 7.79 -17.15
CA PHE A 792 2.04 6.76 -16.10
C PHE A 792 0.84 5.81 -16.19
N SER A 793 -0.36 6.37 -16.36
CA SER A 793 -1.60 5.59 -16.45
C SER A 793 -1.62 4.72 -17.72
N ARG A 794 -1.18 5.27 -18.86
CA ARG A 794 -1.01 4.52 -20.13
C ARG A 794 -0.11 3.31 -19.94
N PHE A 795 1.08 3.50 -19.36
CA PHE A 795 2.05 2.42 -19.16
C PHE A 795 1.47 1.25 -18.35
N TYR A 796 0.76 1.54 -17.25
CA TYR A 796 0.19 0.50 -16.41
C TYR A 796 -1.09 -0.13 -16.99
N LEU A 797 -1.88 0.60 -17.77
CA LEU A 797 -3.02 0.04 -18.51
C LEU A 797 -2.59 -0.89 -19.65
N GLU A 798 -1.51 -0.56 -20.37
CA GLU A 798 -0.91 -1.46 -21.36
C GLU A 798 -0.35 -2.70 -20.68
N ARG A 799 0.36 -2.53 -19.55
CA ARG A 799 0.87 -3.64 -18.74
C ARG A 799 -0.23 -4.55 -18.24
N ARG A 800 -1.33 -3.97 -17.74
CA ARG A 800 -2.53 -4.71 -17.30
C ARG A 800 -3.03 -5.66 -18.40
N THR A 801 -3.14 -5.15 -19.63
CA THR A 801 -3.57 -5.97 -20.78
C THR A 801 -2.65 -7.16 -21.01
N GLN A 802 -1.33 -6.97 -20.92
CA GLN A 802 -0.34 -8.05 -21.08
C GLN A 802 -0.40 -9.07 -19.95
N GLU A 803 -0.45 -8.62 -18.69
CA GLU A 803 -0.49 -9.51 -17.52
C GLU A 803 -1.82 -10.31 -17.48
N MET A 804 -2.94 -9.70 -17.86
CA MET A 804 -4.23 -10.39 -17.98
C MET A 804 -4.25 -11.47 -19.07
N GLN A 805 -3.57 -11.24 -20.20
CA GLN A 805 -3.42 -12.24 -21.26
C GLN A 805 -2.60 -13.46 -20.77
N ALA A 806 -1.61 -13.24 -19.91
CA ALA A 806 -0.75 -14.30 -19.36
C ALA A 806 -1.36 -15.11 -18.19
N ALA A 807 -2.47 -14.63 -17.60
CA ALA A 807 -3.13 -15.22 -16.42
C ALA A 807 -3.86 -16.57 -16.68
N GLY A 808 -4.01 -16.99 -17.93
CA GLY A 808 -4.72 -18.23 -18.29
C GLY A 808 -6.25 -18.12 -18.21
N GLY A 809 -6.93 -19.18 -17.75
CA GLY A 809 -8.41 -19.26 -17.69
C GLY A 809 -9.06 -18.97 -16.32
N ASP A 810 -8.28 -18.63 -15.30
CA ASP A 810 -8.77 -18.42 -13.92
C ASP A 810 -9.27 -16.99 -13.72
N GLU A 811 -10.60 -16.83 -13.67
CA GLU A 811 -11.26 -15.53 -13.59
C GLU A 811 -10.94 -14.77 -12.30
N ARG A 812 -10.67 -15.48 -11.20
CA ARG A 812 -10.29 -14.85 -9.93
C ARG A 812 -8.90 -14.24 -10.02
N LYS A 813 -7.95 -14.91 -10.69
CA LYS A 813 -6.60 -14.38 -10.92
C LYS A 813 -6.60 -13.20 -11.88
N LYS A 814 -7.40 -13.28 -12.95
CA LYS A 814 -7.58 -12.16 -13.90
C LYS A 814 -8.11 -10.92 -13.22
N LYS A 815 -9.18 -11.05 -12.43
CA LYS A 815 -9.74 -9.92 -11.68
C LYS A 815 -8.73 -9.32 -10.70
N LYS A 816 -7.96 -10.17 -10.00
CA LYS A 816 -6.90 -9.68 -9.10
C LYS A 816 -5.79 -8.92 -9.83
N LEU A 817 -5.35 -9.40 -11.00
CA LEU A 817 -4.38 -8.70 -11.85
C LEU A 817 -4.93 -7.39 -12.42
N GLU A 818 -6.20 -7.40 -12.82
CA GLU A 818 -6.90 -6.20 -13.27
C GLU A 818 -6.90 -5.14 -12.15
N ASP A 819 -7.25 -5.51 -10.92
CA ASP A 819 -7.21 -4.63 -9.76
C ASP A 819 -5.78 -4.16 -9.42
N GLU A 820 -4.78 -5.03 -9.56
CA GLU A 820 -3.38 -4.73 -9.21
C GLU A 820 -2.73 -3.70 -10.16
N PHE A 821 -3.10 -3.71 -11.44
CA PHE A 821 -2.49 -2.85 -12.47
C PHE A 821 -3.39 -1.70 -12.93
N THR A 822 -4.67 -1.64 -12.52
CA THR A 822 -5.54 -0.50 -12.83
C THR A 822 -5.12 0.73 -12.02
N PRO A 823 -4.69 1.83 -12.66
CA PRO A 823 -4.30 3.05 -11.96
C PRO A 823 -5.48 3.68 -11.22
N ARG A 824 -5.27 4.03 -9.95
CA ARG A 824 -6.22 4.79 -9.12
C ARG A 824 -5.68 6.18 -8.91
N LEU A 825 -6.49 7.18 -9.24
CA LEU A 825 -6.13 8.58 -9.08
C LEU A 825 -6.79 9.14 -7.82
N GLU A 826 -5.97 9.66 -6.91
CA GLU A 826 -6.39 10.47 -5.77
C GLU A 826 -5.96 11.91 -6.02
N MET A 827 -6.88 12.86 -5.90
CA MET A 827 -6.61 14.28 -6.14
C MET A 827 -6.86 15.05 -4.86
N THR A 828 -5.96 15.95 -4.51
CA THR A 828 -6.12 16.79 -3.33
C THR A 828 -5.75 18.23 -3.65
N LEU A 829 -6.66 19.17 -3.42
CA LEU A 829 -6.32 20.59 -3.43
C LEU A 829 -5.44 20.91 -2.22
N VAL A 830 -4.21 21.33 -2.47
CA VAL A 830 -3.19 21.54 -1.42
C VAL A 830 -2.76 22.99 -1.27
N ALA A 831 -2.93 23.84 -2.28
CA ALA A 831 -2.63 25.27 -2.19
C ALA A 831 -3.48 26.09 -3.17
N LEU A 832 -3.65 27.38 -2.87
CA LEU A 832 -4.31 28.36 -3.72
C LEU A 832 -3.49 29.66 -3.74
N GLU A 833 -3.36 30.27 -4.92
CA GLU A 833 -2.74 31.58 -5.12
C GLU A 833 -3.61 32.39 -6.09
N GLY A 834 -3.96 33.64 -5.74
CA GLY A 834 -4.79 34.46 -6.63
C GLY A 834 -5.64 35.51 -5.91
N SER A 835 -6.73 35.88 -6.55
CA SER A 835 -7.68 36.88 -6.08
C SER A 835 -9.12 36.38 -6.10
N LEU A 836 -9.90 36.91 -5.16
CA LEU A 836 -11.33 36.72 -5.04
C LEU A 836 -12.02 38.07 -5.27
N HIS A 837 -13.03 38.08 -6.13
CA HIS A 837 -13.96 39.19 -6.26
C HIS A 837 -15.40 38.68 -6.29
N ARG A 838 -16.37 39.60 -6.18
CA ARG A 838 -17.79 39.28 -6.17
C ARG A 838 -18.47 39.88 -7.40
N GLN A 839 -19.43 39.15 -7.91
CA GLN A 839 -20.41 39.62 -8.88
C GLN A 839 -21.76 39.64 -8.17
N LEU A 840 -22.35 40.83 -8.03
CA LEU A 840 -23.59 41.03 -7.28
C LEU A 840 -24.74 41.32 -8.24
N LYS A 841 -25.79 40.52 -8.14
CA LYS A 841 -27.09 40.82 -8.74
C LYS A 841 -27.89 41.64 -7.74
N VAL A 842 -28.13 42.90 -8.06
CA VAL A 842 -28.81 43.87 -7.20
C VAL A 842 -30.14 44.29 -7.81
N GLN A 843 -31.19 44.27 -7.02
CA GLN A 843 -32.48 44.82 -7.38
C GLN A 843 -32.57 46.24 -6.84
N VAL A 844 -32.78 47.22 -7.72
CA VAL A 844 -33.00 48.62 -7.34
C VAL A 844 -34.44 49.00 -7.57
N GLN A 845 -35.08 49.52 -6.52
CA GLN A 845 -36.39 50.14 -6.59
C GLN A 845 -36.24 51.65 -6.84
N TYR A 846 -37.01 52.17 -7.78
CA TYR A 846 -37.02 53.58 -8.13
C TYR A 846 -38.41 54.02 -8.58
N ARG A 847 -38.62 55.33 -8.60
CA ARG A 847 -39.86 55.96 -9.05
C ARG A 847 -39.58 57.10 -10.01
N PHE A 848 -40.59 57.40 -10.82
CA PHE A 848 -40.67 58.63 -11.61
C PHE A 848 -41.53 59.67 -10.86
N ASP A 849 -42.03 60.69 -11.55
CA ASP A 849 -42.88 61.77 -10.99
C ASP A 849 -44.25 61.30 -10.43
N THR A 850 -44.58 59.99 -10.55
CA THR A 850 -45.80 59.36 -10.03
C THR A 850 -45.52 58.45 -8.83
N ASP A 851 -46.55 58.13 -8.04
CA ASP A 851 -46.45 57.21 -6.88
C ASP A 851 -46.23 55.72 -7.24
N PHE A 852 -46.08 55.39 -8.54
CA PHE A 852 -45.87 54.03 -9.01
C PHE A 852 -44.42 53.56 -8.82
N LYS A 853 -44.22 52.40 -8.20
CA LYS A 853 -42.88 51.84 -7.92
C LYS A 853 -42.42 50.91 -9.03
N TYR A 854 -41.22 51.13 -9.55
CA TYR A 854 -40.54 50.26 -10.49
C TYR A 854 -39.36 49.55 -9.81
N SER A 855 -39.04 48.35 -10.28
CA SER A 855 -37.81 47.65 -9.91
C SER A 855 -37.08 47.14 -11.14
N SER A 856 -35.76 47.24 -11.13
CA SER A 856 -34.90 46.62 -12.13
C SER A 856 -33.78 45.88 -11.44
N THR A 857 -33.31 44.81 -12.09
CA THR A 857 -32.20 44.03 -11.59
C THR A 857 -30.95 44.31 -12.42
N LEU A 858 -29.82 44.54 -11.76
CA LEU A 858 -28.53 44.87 -12.34
C LEU A 858 -27.50 43.85 -11.88
N THR A 859 -26.49 43.57 -12.69
CA THR A 859 -25.33 42.79 -12.28
C THR A 859 -24.11 43.71 -12.22
N THR A 860 -23.43 43.74 -11.08
CA THR A 860 -22.32 44.66 -10.78
C THR A 860 -21.08 43.90 -10.33
N ILE A 861 -19.90 44.44 -10.63
CA ILE A 861 -18.61 44.01 -10.06
C ILE A 861 -18.10 45.17 -9.18
N PRO A 862 -18.18 45.05 -7.84
CA PRO A 862 -17.89 46.16 -6.92
C PRO A 862 -16.48 46.74 -7.08
N HIS A 863 -15.45 45.90 -7.04
CA HIS A 863 -14.07 46.40 -7.05
C HIS A 863 -13.68 47.14 -8.34
N THR A 864 -14.23 46.77 -9.50
CA THR A 864 -13.94 47.44 -10.78
C THR A 864 -14.86 48.63 -11.01
N GLY A 865 -16.01 48.69 -10.32
CA GLY A 865 -17.04 49.69 -10.55
C GLY A 865 -17.87 49.43 -11.81
N GLU A 866 -17.82 48.22 -12.37
CA GLU A 866 -18.47 47.88 -13.64
C GLU A 866 -19.91 47.38 -13.45
N LEU A 867 -20.77 47.78 -14.38
CA LEU A 867 -22.12 47.25 -14.58
C LEU A 867 -22.07 46.26 -15.74
N VAL A 868 -22.12 44.96 -15.43
CA VAL A 868 -21.96 43.86 -16.40
C VAL A 868 -23.26 43.60 -17.16
N ASP A 869 -24.40 43.71 -16.48
CA ASP A 869 -25.72 43.47 -17.05
C ASP A 869 -26.69 44.51 -16.49
N ALA A 870 -27.27 45.31 -17.38
CA ALA A 870 -28.25 46.33 -17.05
C ALA A 870 -29.35 46.35 -18.12
N PRO A 871 -30.63 46.54 -17.75
CA PRO A 871 -31.71 46.59 -18.72
C PRO A 871 -31.46 47.67 -19.79
N GLU A 872 -31.71 47.32 -21.05
CA GLU A 872 -31.69 48.28 -22.14
C GLU A 872 -32.75 49.37 -21.91
N LEU A 873 -32.44 50.60 -22.34
CA LEU A 873 -33.35 51.73 -22.24
C LEU A 873 -34.21 51.81 -23.51
N GLY A 874 -35.53 51.86 -23.33
CA GLY A 874 -36.52 52.02 -24.38
C GLY A 874 -37.30 53.33 -24.26
N LEU A 875 -37.86 53.80 -25.38
CA LEU A 875 -38.68 55.00 -25.42
C LEU A 875 -40.16 54.65 -25.19
N CYS A 876 -40.82 55.33 -24.24
CA CYS A 876 -42.27 55.24 -24.08
C CYS A 876 -42.98 56.06 -25.16
N SER A 877 -43.85 55.42 -25.95
CA SER A 877 -44.57 56.08 -27.06
C SER A 877 -45.60 57.12 -26.61
N GLN A 878 -46.04 57.06 -25.34
CA GLN A 878 -47.05 57.96 -24.78
C GLN A 878 -46.46 59.07 -23.89
N SER A 879 -45.47 58.77 -23.03
CA SER A 879 -44.86 59.77 -22.16
C SER A 879 -43.63 60.45 -22.76
N GLY A 880 -43.02 59.89 -23.81
CA GLY A 880 -41.80 60.42 -24.44
C GLY A 880 -40.51 60.21 -23.62
N GLU A 881 -40.59 59.54 -22.47
CA GLU A 881 -39.44 59.30 -21.58
C GLU A 881 -38.64 58.07 -22.03
N THR A 882 -37.31 58.14 -21.86
CA THR A 882 -36.39 57.02 -22.08
C THR A 882 -36.16 56.29 -20.77
N VAL A 883 -36.72 55.08 -20.64
CA VAL A 883 -36.80 54.31 -19.40
C VAL A 883 -36.37 52.87 -19.64
N PRO A 884 -35.95 52.10 -18.63
CA PRO A 884 -35.66 50.67 -18.79
C PRO A 884 -36.81 49.93 -19.48
N GLU A 885 -36.51 49.05 -20.45
CA GLU A 885 -37.54 48.30 -21.18
C GLU A 885 -38.45 47.49 -20.23
N THR A 886 -37.94 47.10 -19.06
CA THR A 886 -38.70 46.43 -17.99
C THR A 886 -39.86 47.26 -17.46
N CYS A 887 -39.84 48.59 -17.63
CA CYS A 887 -40.92 49.52 -17.26
C CYS A 887 -42.00 49.66 -18.33
N LEU A 888 -41.72 49.20 -19.56
CA LEU A 888 -42.62 49.27 -20.71
C LEU A 888 -43.42 47.96 -20.84
N ASN A 889 -44.64 48.06 -21.37
CA ASN A 889 -45.44 46.92 -21.84
C ASN A 889 -46.01 47.27 -23.21
N GLN A 890 -46.50 46.27 -23.93
CA GLN A 890 -47.09 46.46 -25.24
C GLN A 890 -48.62 46.48 -25.16
N CYS A 891 -49.24 47.49 -25.77
CA CYS A 891 -50.68 47.46 -26.02
C CYS A 891 -50.96 46.35 -27.04
N GLN A 892 -51.67 45.30 -26.65
CA GLN A 892 -51.86 44.10 -27.48
C GLN A 892 -52.89 44.26 -28.62
N ILE A 893 -53.40 45.47 -28.82
CA ILE A 893 -54.28 45.85 -29.93
C ILE A 893 -53.57 46.80 -30.90
N THR A 894 -52.85 47.81 -30.41
CA THR A 894 -52.15 48.79 -31.25
C THR A 894 -50.68 48.45 -31.51
N GLY A 895 -50.07 47.59 -30.70
CA GLY A 895 -48.66 47.19 -30.81
C GLY A 895 -47.66 48.18 -30.21
N GLU A 896 -48.11 49.31 -29.65
CA GLU A 896 -47.23 50.36 -29.11
C GLU A 896 -46.63 50.00 -27.74
N LYS A 897 -45.35 50.35 -27.52
CA LYS A 897 -44.66 50.22 -26.22
C LYS A 897 -44.97 51.43 -25.34
N VAL A 898 -45.61 51.18 -24.20
CA VAL A 898 -46.14 52.19 -23.27
C VAL A 898 -45.77 51.82 -21.83
N LEU A 899 -45.56 52.80 -20.95
CA LEU A 899 -45.33 52.56 -19.52
C LEU A 899 -46.46 51.71 -18.92
N GLN A 900 -46.09 50.66 -18.20
CA GLN A 900 -46.99 49.62 -17.69
C GLN A 900 -48.21 50.16 -16.92
N HIS A 901 -48.03 51.23 -16.13
CA HIS A 901 -49.10 51.83 -15.32
C HIS A 901 -50.17 52.59 -16.12
N LEU A 902 -49.95 52.86 -17.42
CA LEU A 902 -50.90 53.55 -18.30
C LEU A 902 -51.82 52.58 -19.07
N LEU A 903 -51.57 51.28 -18.98
CA LEU A 903 -52.33 50.23 -19.68
C LEU A 903 -53.36 49.60 -18.74
N ILE A 904 -54.55 49.31 -19.27
CA ILE A 904 -55.62 48.65 -18.53
C ILE A 904 -55.61 47.16 -18.88
N ARG A 905 -55.73 46.30 -17.86
CA ARG A 905 -55.79 44.85 -17.99
C ARG A 905 -57.24 44.40 -18.25
N SER A 906 -57.45 43.60 -19.29
CA SER A 906 -58.73 42.90 -19.53
C SER A 906 -59.05 41.96 -18.37
N GLU A 907 -60.26 42.05 -17.82
CA GLU A 907 -60.69 41.24 -16.68
C GLU A 907 -61.07 39.80 -17.06
N ILE A 908 -61.02 39.45 -18.35
CA ILE A 908 -61.30 38.11 -18.87
C ILE A 908 -60.04 37.47 -19.44
N SER A 909 -59.37 38.12 -20.39
CA SER A 909 -58.19 37.54 -21.07
C SER A 909 -56.86 37.93 -20.43
N SER A 910 -56.84 38.82 -19.43
CA SER A 910 -55.63 39.38 -18.83
C SER A 910 -54.69 40.13 -19.80
N ARG A 911 -55.12 40.36 -21.05
CA ARG A 911 -54.41 41.13 -22.07
C ARG A 911 -54.42 42.63 -21.73
N PHE A 912 -53.32 43.35 -21.98
CA PHE A 912 -53.18 44.79 -21.71
C PHE A 912 -53.48 45.62 -22.96
N ALA A 913 -54.35 46.62 -22.83
CA ALA A 913 -54.72 47.51 -23.92
C ALA A 913 -54.95 48.96 -23.42
N LEU A 914 -54.90 49.91 -24.35
CA LEU A 914 -55.29 51.30 -24.07
C LEU A 914 -56.80 51.38 -23.78
N PRO A 915 -57.24 52.33 -22.93
CA PRO A 915 -58.62 52.43 -22.47
C PRO A 915 -59.68 52.44 -23.59
N GLU A 916 -59.41 53.04 -24.75
CA GLU A 916 -60.33 53.15 -25.90
C GLU A 916 -60.68 51.84 -26.63
N HIS A 917 -59.96 50.74 -26.38
CA HIS A 917 -60.16 49.45 -27.05
C HIS A 917 -60.93 48.42 -26.20
N THR A 918 -61.57 48.87 -25.12
CA THR A 918 -62.40 48.05 -24.23
C THR A 918 -63.89 48.30 -24.46
N VAL A 919 -64.73 47.26 -24.34
CA VAL A 919 -66.21 47.29 -24.38
C VAL A 919 -66.78 46.52 -23.20
N LEU A 920 -68.05 46.75 -22.85
CA LEU A 920 -68.71 46.12 -21.70
C LEU A 920 -69.55 44.92 -22.15
N CYS A 921 -69.36 43.77 -21.50
CA CYS A 921 -70.17 42.57 -21.74
C CYS A 921 -71.57 42.74 -21.13
N SER A 922 -72.62 42.57 -21.97
CA SER A 922 -74.03 42.74 -21.58
C SER A 922 -74.49 41.79 -20.47
N LEU A 923 -73.81 40.65 -20.29
CA LEU A 923 -74.18 39.63 -19.30
C LEU A 923 -73.41 39.77 -17.96
N SER A 924 -72.14 40.21 -17.99
CA SER A 924 -71.26 40.20 -16.81
C SER A 924 -70.86 41.58 -16.29
N GLY A 925 -71.09 42.65 -17.05
CA GLY A 925 -70.70 44.02 -16.68
C GLY A 925 -69.19 44.28 -16.68
N LYS A 926 -68.36 43.28 -17.01
CA LYS A 926 -66.89 43.38 -17.04
C LYS A 926 -66.40 44.01 -18.35
N ARG A 927 -65.27 44.73 -18.29
CA ARG A 927 -64.59 45.29 -19.47
C ARG A 927 -63.81 44.20 -20.20
N VAL A 928 -64.18 43.97 -21.46
CA VAL A 928 -63.61 42.99 -22.40
C VAL A 928 -63.09 43.69 -23.65
N LEU A 929 -62.21 43.05 -24.40
CA LEU A 929 -61.70 43.62 -25.65
C LEU A 929 -62.73 43.47 -26.78
N LYS A 930 -62.70 44.36 -27.78
CA LYS A 930 -63.70 44.41 -28.88
C LYS A 930 -63.74 43.13 -29.74
N ASP A 931 -62.65 42.38 -29.80
CA ASP A 931 -62.50 41.10 -30.53
C ASP A 931 -63.03 39.89 -29.74
N GLU A 932 -63.49 40.06 -28.49
CA GLU A 932 -63.86 38.97 -27.58
C GLU A 932 -65.40 38.75 -27.46
N ALA A 933 -66.25 39.41 -28.29
CA ALA A 933 -67.73 39.38 -28.21
C ALA A 933 -68.43 38.66 -29.41
N GLU A 934 -69.40 37.76 -29.13
CA GLU A 934 -70.15 36.89 -30.08
C GLU A 934 -71.69 36.95 -29.82
N LEU A 935 -72.54 36.54 -30.78
CA LEU A 935 -74.03 36.56 -30.68
C LEU A 935 -74.61 35.19 -30.27
N SER A 936 -75.55 35.15 -29.31
CA SER A 936 -76.21 33.90 -28.86
C SER A 936 -77.32 33.39 -29.81
N ALA A 937 -77.36 32.09 -30.10
CA ALA A 937 -78.36 31.50 -31.01
C ALA A 937 -79.74 31.19 -30.38
N VAL A 938 -79.96 31.54 -29.10
CA VAL A 938 -81.29 31.46 -28.44
C VAL A 938 -81.81 32.84 -28.03
N SER A 939 -80.97 33.74 -27.51
CA SER A 939 -81.40 35.08 -27.06
C SER A 939 -81.05 36.25 -27.98
N GLY A 940 -80.09 36.10 -28.89
CA GLY A 940 -79.67 37.15 -29.83
C GLY A 940 -78.86 38.32 -29.25
N CYS A 941 -78.43 38.28 -27.97
CA CYS A 941 -77.61 39.35 -27.36
C CYS A 941 -76.10 39.22 -27.66
N LEU A 942 -75.37 40.35 -27.66
CA LEU A 942 -73.90 40.40 -27.80
C LEU A 942 -73.23 40.09 -26.44
N VAL A 943 -72.57 38.95 -26.35
CA VAL A 943 -72.01 38.37 -25.11
C VAL A 943 -70.58 37.90 -25.38
N ALA A 944 -69.68 37.92 -24.39
CA ALA A 944 -68.32 37.40 -24.61
C ALA A 944 -68.38 35.94 -25.13
N GLY A 945 -67.72 35.63 -26.25
CA GLY A 945 -67.90 34.35 -26.96
C GLY A 945 -67.55 33.11 -26.12
N SER A 946 -66.70 33.28 -25.10
CA SER A 946 -66.38 32.27 -24.09
C SER A 946 -67.53 31.90 -23.14
N LEU A 947 -68.66 32.59 -23.19
CA LEU A 947 -69.82 32.40 -22.30
C LEU A 947 -70.98 31.61 -22.95
N LEU A 948 -70.84 31.11 -24.20
CA LEU A 948 -71.85 30.33 -24.95
C LEU A 948 -71.47 28.84 -25.06
N LYS A 949 -72.43 27.90 -24.89
CA LYS A 949 -72.25 26.42 -24.84
C LYS A 949 -72.98 25.65 -25.97
N THR A 950 -72.51 24.43 -26.33
CA THR A 950 -73.01 23.59 -27.46
C THR A 950 -73.63 22.24 -27.01
N SER A 951 -74.78 21.82 -27.55
CA SER A 951 -75.45 20.53 -27.19
C SER A 951 -74.78 19.29 -27.76
N ALA A 952 -74.51 18.27 -26.93
CA ALA A 952 -73.89 17.00 -27.32
C ALA A 952 -74.87 15.98 -27.94
N LEU A 953 -76.19 16.19 -27.85
CA LEU A 953 -77.19 15.34 -28.54
C LEU A 953 -77.70 15.98 -29.84
N SER A 954 -77.72 17.32 -29.95
CA SER A 954 -78.38 18.05 -31.05
C SER A 954 -77.61 19.24 -31.68
N GLY A 955 -76.43 19.61 -31.18
CA GLY A 955 -75.47 20.50 -31.87
C GLY A 955 -75.67 22.04 -31.86
N LYS A 956 -76.67 22.60 -31.16
CA LYS A 956 -76.95 24.08 -31.14
C LYS A 956 -76.15 24.84 -30.05
N ARG A 957 -75.75 26.12 -30.27
CA ARG A 957 -74.96 26.99 -29.35
C ARG A 957 -75.81 28.08 -28.64
N ALA A 958 -75.91 28.07 -27.30
CA ALA A 958 -76.74 29.00 -26.51
C ALA A 958 -76.14 29.31 -25.12
N GLU A 959 -76.75 30.21 -24.34
CA GLU A 959 -76.31 30.49 -22.96
C GLU A 959 -76.38 29.23 -22.09
N ALA A 960 -75.46 29.11 -21.12
CA ALA A 960 -75.36 27.96 -20.23
C ALA A 960 -76.65 27.63 -19.46
N GLY A 961 -77.56 28.59 -19.27
CA GLY A 961 -78.82 28.40 -18.53
C GLY A 961 -79.83 27.44 -19.17
N HIS A 962 -79.65 27.07 -20.44
CA HIS A 962 -80.59 26.20 -21.18
C HIS A 962 -80.15 24.73 -21.29
N PHE A 963 -79.02 24.36 -20.68
CA PHE A 963 -78.42 23.02 -20.75
C PHE A 963 -78.55 22.24 -19.44
N GLY A 964 -78.66 20.92 -19.54
CA GLY A 964 -78.55 19.95 -18.45
C GLY A 964 -77.45 18.92 -18.74
N VAL A 965 -76.99 18.18 -17.73
CA VAL A 965 -75.87 17.24 -17.89
C VAL A 965 -76.27 15.85 -17.42
N CYS A 966 -75.96 14.82 -18.21
CA CYS A 966 -76.02 13.45 -17.74
C CYS A 966 -74.89 13.23 -16.73
N GLU A 967 -75.22 12.92 -15.49
CA GLU A 967 -74.25 12.94 -14.40
C GLU A 967 -73.34 11.70 -14.34
N PHE A 968 -73.65 10.66 -15.13
CA PHE A 968 -72.86 9.44 -15.25
C PHE A 968 -71.87 9.49 -16.41
N THR A 969 -72.32 9.94 -17.60
CA THR A 969 -71.47 10.05 -18.79
C THR A 969 -70.88 11.46 -18.99
N LYS A 970 -71.33 12.44 -18.18
CA LYS A 970 -70.92 13.85 -18.19
C LYS A 970 -71.20 14.63 -19.47
N ALA A 971 -71.97 14.06 -20.40
CA ALA A 971 -72.37 14.75 -21.62
C ALA A 971 -73.45 15.81 -21.36
N GLU A 972 -73.26 17.03 -21.91
CA GLU A 972 -74.20 18.16 -21.78
C GLU A 972 -75.25 18.12 -22.90
N ALA A 973 -76.53 18.01 -22.54
CA ALA A 973 -77.66 17.88 -23.46
C ALA A 973 -78.78 18.87 -23.07
N LEU A 974 -79.82 19.01 -23.89
CA LEU A 974 -80.93 19.89 -23.54
C LEU A 974 -81.75 19.28 -22.40
N ASN A 975 -82.28 20.11 -21.50
CA ASN A 975 -83.00 19.65 -20.29
C ASN A 975 -84.22 18.73 -20.60
N THR A 976 -84.72 18.71 -21.83
CA THR A 976 -85.83 17.84 -22.29
C THR A 976 -85.42 16.38 -22.56
N GLU A 977 -84.13 16.03 -22.45
CA GLU A 977 -83.55 14.75 -22.90
C GLU A 977 -82.93 13.89 -21.76
N LEU A 978 -83.26 14.14 -20.49
CA LEU A 978 -82.65 13.49 -19.29
C LEU A 978 -83.71 12.96 -18.27
N ALA A 979 -83.45 11.83 -17.59
CA ALA A 979 -84.25 11.22 -16.49
C ALA A 979 -83.45 11.10 -15.17
N MET A 980 -84.00 10.63 -14.03
CA MET A 980 -83.38 10.72 -12.68
C MET A 980 -83.34 9.39 -11.89
N SER A 981 -82.20 9.04 -11.27
CA SER A 981 -81.93 7.74 -10.58
C SER A 981 -82.55 7.70 -9.17
N GLU A 982 -83.18 6.61 -8.76
CA GLU A 982 -83.78 6.48 -7.40
C GLU A 982 -82.74 6.08 -6.33
N VAL A 983 -81.52 5.72 -6.73
CA VAL A 983 -80.43 5.35 -5.81
C VAL A 983 -79.54 6.56 -5.52
N SER A 984 -79.17 7.31 -6.56
CA SER A 984 -78.24 8.44 -6.44
C SER A 984 -78.88 9.81 -6.71
N GLU A 985 -80.17 9.87 -7.05
CA GLU A 985 -80.91 11.09 -7.44
C GLU A 985 -80.28 11.83 -8.63
N LYS A 986 -79.33 11.17 -9.30
CA LYS A 986 -78.56 11.74 -10.38
C LYS A 986 -79.30 11.66 -11.70
N ARG A 987 -79.17 12.69 -12.52
CA ARG A 987 -79.77 12.71 -13.86
C ARG A 987 -78.97 11.84 -14.81
N TYR A 988 -79.60 10.89 -15.45
CA TYR A 988 -78.99 9.98 -16.41
C TYR A 988 -79.80 9.95 -17.70
N ARG A 989 -79.18 9.46 -18.77
CA ARG A 989 -79.89 9.30 -20.05
C ARG A 989 -80.82 8.10 -19.97
N VAL A 990 -82.00 8.24 -20.56
CA VAL A 990 -83.11 7.30 -20.39
C VAL A 990 -82.82 5.89 -20.94
N ASP A 991 -81.75 5.71 -21.72
CA ASP A 991 -81.35 4.46 -22.38
C ASP A 991 -80.56 3.44 -21.50
N GLU A 992 -80.31 3.66 -20.19
CA GLU A 992 -79.34 2.85 -19.38
C GLU A 992 -79.73 2.36 -17.92
N GLN A 993 -80.95 1.86 -17.62
CA GLN A 993 -81.48 1.57 -16.24
C GLN A 993 -81.39 0.08 -15.69
N MET A 994 -81.33 -0.18 -14.34
CA MET A 994 -81.20 -1.47 -13.55
C MET A 994 -81.76 -1.45 -12.06
N ARG A 995 -81.92 -2.57 -11.29
CA ARG A 995 -82.61 -2.69 -9.92
C ARG A 995 -81.99 -3.65 -8.84
N SER A 996 -82.02 -3.34 -7.51
CA SER A 996 -81.42 -4.11 -6.34
C SER A 996 -82.31 -5.18 -5.66
N ALA A 997 -81.71 -6.27 -5.12
CA ALA A 997 -82.37 -7.40 -4.44
C ALA A 997 -82.63 -7.24 -2.92
N VAL A 998 -82.00 -6.29 -2.21
CA VAL A 998 -82.28 -6.01 -0.78
C VAL A 998 -83.27 -4.85 -0.61
N SER A 999 -83.17 -3.81 -1.45
CA SER A 999 -83.93 -2.56 -1.30
C SER A 999 -84.85 -2.19 -2.47
N GLY A 1000 -84.79 -2.88 -3.63
CA GLY A 1000 -85.77 -2.74 -4.72
C GLY A 1000 -85.70 -1.46 -5.59
N LYS A 1001 -84.78 -0.53 -5.33
CA LYS A 1001 -84.61 0.76 -6.04
C LYS A 1001 -84.06 0.63 -7.46
N THR A 1002 -84.43 1.55 -8.38
CA THR A 1002 -83.91 1.60 -9.76
C THR A 1002 -82.86 2.69 -10.00
N GLY A 1003 -81.85 2.41 -10.82
CA GLY A 1003 -80.72 3.31 -11.10
C GLY A 1003 -79.94 2.90 -12.34
N HIS A 1004 -78.77 3.49 -12.59
CA HIS A 1004 -77.93 3.14 -13.74
C HIS A 1004 -77.27 1.76 -13.55
N LYS A 1005 -77.07 1.00 -14.65
CA LYS A 1005 -76.53 -0.38 -14.63
C LYS A 1005 -75.19 -0.56 -13.90
N SER A 1006 -74.38 0.50 -13.78
CA SER A 1006 -73.07 0.45 -13.10
C SER A 1006 -73.13 0.59 -11.58
N GLU A 1007 -74.32 0.73 -10.98
CA GLU A 1007 -74.48 1.04 -9.54
C GLU A 1007 -74.65 -0.20 -8.62
N PHE A 1008 -74.53 -1.45 -9.12
CA PHE A 1008 -74.83 -2.70 -8.36
C PHE A 1008 -73.68 -3.75 -8.35
N LEU A 1009 -73.58 -4.61 -7.31
CA LEU A 1009 -72.55 -5.68 -7.02
C LEU A 1009 -73.17 -7.08 -6.77
N ILE A 1010 -72.41 -8.18 -6.59
CA ILE A 1010 -72.94 -9.56 -6.27
C ILE A 1010 -72.27 -10.21 -5.02
N CYS A 1011 -73.06 -10.80 -4.09
CA CYS A 1011 -72.58 -11.40 -2.82
C CYS A 1011 -71.80 -12.75 -2.96
N HIS A 1012 -70.73 -12.96 -2.18
CA HIS A 1012 -69.89 -14.18 -2.22
C HIS A 1012 -70.55 -15.43 -1.62
N GLU A 1013 -71.25 -15.30 -0.49
CA GLU A 1013 -71.98 -16.45 0.11
C GLU A 1013 -73.35 -16.68 -0.56
N THR A 1014 -74.02 -15.66 -1.09
CA THR A 1014 -75.45 -15.75 -1.50
C THR A 1014 -75.78 -15.42 -2.98
N ARG A 1015 -74.85 -14.88 -3.78
CA ARG A 1015 -74.95 -14.63 -5.25
C ARG A 1015 -76.06 -13.68 -5.77
N GLN A 1016 -76.68 -12.84 -4.95
CA GLN A 1016 -77.71 -11.86 -5.37
C GLN A 1016 -77.13 -10.45 -5.66
N PRO A 1017 -77.78 -9.62 -6.51
CA PRO A 1017 -77.34 -8.26 -6.79
C PRO A 1017 -77.63 -7.29 -5.63
N LEU A 1018 -76.56 -6.76 -5.02
CA LEU A 1018 -76.54 -5.89 -3.85
C LEU A 1018 -76.04 -4.49 -4.23
N LEU A 1019 -76.47 -3.47 -3.50
CA LEU A 1019 -75.78 -2.16 -3.57
C LEU A 1019 -74.49 -2.22 -2.76
N VAL A 1020 -73.47 -1.45 -3.17
CA VAL A 1020 -72.19 -1.33 -2.45
C VAL A 1020 -72.40 -0.95 -0.98
N SER A 1021 -73.37 -0.09 -0.71
CA SER A 1021 -73.72 0.38 0.63
C SER A 1021 -74.28 -0.71 1.55
N GLU A 1022 -74.66 -1.87 1.02
CA GLU A 1022 -75.39 -2.91 1.74
C GLU A 1022 -74.51 -4.17 2.03
N ALA A 1023 -73.23 -4.18 1.64
CA ALA A 1023 -72.32 -5.32 1.77
C ALA A 1023 -71.10 -5.04 2.69
N GLU A 1024 -70.65 -6.05 3.45
CA GLU A 1024 -69.40 -6.01 4.25
C GLU A 1024 -68.29 -6.83 3.58
N GLN A 1025 -67.02 -6.42 3.67
CA GLN A 1025 -65.90 -7.12 3.00
C GLN A 1025 -64.87 -7.64 4.01
N CYS A 1026 -64.46 -8.90 3.89
CA CYS A 1026 -63.35 -9.44 4.68
C CYS A 1026 -62.02 -8.88 4.17
N GLU A 1027 -61.26 -8.20 5.03
CA GLU A 1027 -60.05 -7.48 4.61
C GLU A 1027 -58.81 -8.36 4.39
N VAL A 1028 -58.89 -9.66 4.70
CA VAL A 1028 -57.80 -10.62 4.47
C VAL A 1028 -58.09 -11.56 3.31
N SER A 1029 -59.34 -12.02 3.15
CA SER A 1029 -59.73 -12.90 2.04
C SER A 1029 -60.45 -12.17 0.89
N SER A 1030 -60.73 -10.87 1.03
CA SER A 1030 -61.34 -9.96 0.04
C SER A 1030 -62.77 -10.30 -0.44
N HIS A 1031 -63.43 -11.26 0.19
CA HIS A 1031 -64.81 -11.64 -0.14
C HIS A 1031 -65.85 -10.64 0.42
N TYR A 1032 -66.85 -10.29 -0.40
CA TYR A 1032 -68.01 -9.47 -0.01
C TYR A 1032 -69.14 -10.35 0.52
N VAL A 1033 -69.57 -10.09 1.74
CA VAL A 1033 -70.56 -10.84 2.51
C VAL A 1033 -71.66 -9.90 3.03
N LYS A 1034 -72.77 -10.48 3.50
CA LYS A 1034 -73.84 -9.71 4.12
C LYS A 1034 -73.39 -9.16 5.49
N PRO A 1035 -73.87 -7.97 5.93
CA PRO A 1035 -73.42 -7.37 7.18
C PRO A 1035 -73.64 -8.23 8.45
N GLY A 1036 -72.62 -8.31 9.33
CA GLY A 1036 -72.71 -8.90 10.68
C GLY A 1036 -71.76 -10.06 11.01
N ILE A 1037 -70.82 -10.43 10.13
CA ILE A 1037 -70.04 -11.70 10.24
C ILE A 1037 -68.56 -11.51 10.69
N LEU A 1038 -67.98 -10.31 10.57
CA LEU A 1038 -66.52 -10.10 10.74
C LEU A 1038 -66.09 -9.54 12.13
N GLU A 1039 -64.96 -10.01 12.69
CA GLU A 1039 -64.30 -9.56 13.95
C GLU A 1039 -63.03 -8.69 13.70
N GLU A 1040 -62.68 -7.75 14.59
CA GLU A 1040 -61.56 -6.81 14.39
C GLU A 1040 -60.21 -7.30 15.01
N CYS A 1041 -59.13 -7.28 14.22
CA CYS A 1041 -57.77 -7.55 14.71
C CYS A 1041 -57.21 -6.39 15.54
N ALA A 1042 -56.74 -6.63 16.77
CA ALA A 1042 -56.31 -5.55 17.67
C ALA A 1042 -55.07 -4.75 17.20
N ILE A 1043 -54.27 -5.31 16.28
CA ILE A 1043 -53.07 -4.65 15.72
C ILE A 1043 -53.35 -4.07 14.34
N THR A 1044 -53.83 -4.90 13.42
CA THR A 1044 -54.03 -4.46 12.03
C THR A 1044 -55.32 -3.68 11.84
N LYS A 1045 -56.22 -3.69 12.84
CA LYS A 1045 -57.55 -3.05 12.82
C LYS A 1045 -58.48 -3.54 11.70
N LYS A 1046 -58.07 -4.60 11.01
CA LYS A 1046 -58.81 -5.23 9.93
C LYS A 1046 -59.97 -6.05 10.46
N ARG A 1047 -61.13 -5.93 9.81
CA ARG A 1047 -62.27 -6.83 10.04
C ARG A 1047 -62.09 -8.13 9.27
N VAL A 1048 -61.92 -9.22 10.00
CA VAL A 1048 -61.51 -10.54 9.52
C VAL A 1048 -62.37 -11.63 10.14
N LEU A 1049 -62.27 -12.86 9.64
CA LEU A 1049 -63.03 -13.97 10.19
C LEU A 1049 -62.44 -14.42 11.55
N PRO A 1050 -63.29 -14.81 12.53
CA PRO A 1050 -62.85 -15.14 13.90
C PRO A 1050 -61.77 -16.25 14.02
N LEU A 1051 -61.73 -17.19 13.07
CA LEU A 1051 -60.78 -18.32 13.06
C LEU A 1051 -59.30 -17.90 12.87
N GLU A 1052 -59.03 -16.65 12.48
CA GLU A 1052 -57.69 -16.18 12.09
C GLU A 1052 -56.87 -15.53 13.24
N LEU A 1053 -57.38 -15.45 14.49
CA LEU A 1053 -56.79 -14.66 15.61
C LEU A 1053 -56.23 -15.49 16.82
N GLU A 1054 -55.14 -15.03 17.48
CA GLU A 1054 -54.40 -15.60 18.65
C GLU A 1054 -53.96 -14.50 19.68
N ARG A 1055 -53.60 -14.80 20.94
CA ARG A 1055 -53.37 -13.82 22.06
C ARG A 1055 -51.91 -13.72 22.55
N CYS A 1056 -51.39 -12.50 22.78
CA CYS A 1056 -50.01 -12.22 23.21
C CYS A 1056 -49.74 -12.34 24.72
N ALA A 1057 -48.62 -12.98 25.10
CA ALA A 1057 -48.17 -13.11 26.49
C ALA A 1057 -47.65 -11.80 27.12
N ALA A 1058 -46.98 -10.93 26.36
CA ALA A 1058 -46.41 -9.68 26.89
C ALA A 1058 -47.42 -8.52 26.97
N THR A 1059 -48.43 -8.48 26.10
CA THR A 1059 -49.36 -7.34 25.97
C THR A 1059 -50.84 -7.70 26.10
N GLY A 1060 -51.21 -8.99 26.08
CA GLY A 1060 -52.59 -9.47 26.25
C GLY A 1060 -53.52 -9.29 25.04
N LYS A 1061 -53.08 -8.67 23.94
CA LYS A 1061 -53.90 -8.35 22.74
C LYS A 1061 -54.13 -9.58 21.83
N ARG A 1062 -55.29 -9.66 21.16
CA ARG A 1062 -55.62 -10.67 20.13
C ARG A 1062 -55.24 -10.18 18.73
N ALA A 1063 -54.38 -10.89 18.02
CA ALA A 1063 -53.89 -10.53 16.69
C ALA A 1063 -53.75 -11.76 15.79
N LEU A 1064 -53.40 -11.60 14.51
CA LEU A 1064 -53.32 -12.73 13.57
C LEU A 1064 -52.23 -13.74 14.00
N ARG A 1065 -52.50 -15.04 13.86
CA ARG A 1065 -51.56 -16.12 14.27
C ARG A 1065 -50.14 -16.00 13.70
N ARG A 1066 -50.04 -15.48 12.48
CA ARG A 1066 -48.79 -15.39 11.71
C ARG A 1066 -47.76 -14.37 12.21
N ILE A 1067 -48.12 -13.48 13.15
CA ILE A 1067 -47.23 -12.38 13.62
C ILE A 1067 -46.66 -12.64 15.04
N PHE A 1068 -46.73 -13.87 15.52
CA PHE A 1068 -46.23 -14.29 16.84
C PHE A 1068 -44.91 -15.06 16.75
N VAL A 1069 -43.95 -14.70 17.61
CA VAL A 1069 -42.63 -15.33 17.79
C VAL A 1069 -42.47 -15.89 19.22
N THR A 1070 -41.45 -16.72 19.45
CA THR A 1070 -41.22 -17.41 20.73
C THR A 1070 -39.92 -16.93 21.39
N SER A 1071 -39.94 -16.61 22.69
CA SER A 1071 -38.72 -16.24 23.43
C SER A 1071 -37.78 -17.45 23.57
N SER A 1072 -36.50 -17.29 23.24
CA SER A 1072 -35.47 -18.33 23.43
C SER A 1072 -34.97 -18.46 24.87
N LEU A 1073 -35.36 -17.53 25.76
CA LEU A 1073 -34.99 -17.57 27.17
C LEU A 1073 -36.12 -18.13 28.04
N SER A 1074 -37.38 -17.88 27.68
CA SER A 1074 -38.56 -18.21 28.50
C SER A 1074 -39.70 -18.94 27.76
N GLU A 1075 -39.55 -19.23 26.47
CA GLU A 1075 -40.54 -19.92 25.60
C GLU A 1075 -41.91 -19.24 25.44
N ALA A 1076 -42.08 -18.00 25.92
CA ALA A 1076 -43.33 -17.26 25.79
C ALA A 1076 -43.65 -16.85 24.34
N ARG A 1077 -44.93 -16.93 23.93
CA ARG A 1077 -45.47 -16.45 22.64
C ARG A 1077 -45.71 -14.94 22.69
N ILE A 1078 -44.87 -14.18 21.99
CA ILE A 1078 -44.84 -12.71 22.00
C ILE A 1078 -45.07 -12.21 20.58
N LEU A 1079 -45.65 -11.03 20.43
CA LEU A 1079 -45.74 -10.39 19.13
C LEU A 1079 -44.35 -10.00 18.63
N GLU A 1080 -44.08 -10.22 17.35
CA GLU A 1080 -42.77 -9.94 16.74
C GLU A 1080 -42.35 -8.47 16.89
N ASP A 1081 -43.31 -7.54 16.84
CA ASP A 1081 -43.08 -6.10 16.96
C ASP A 1081 -42.65 -5.64 18.37
N VAL A 1082 -42.93 -6.44 19.39
CA VAL A 1082 -42.57 -6.16 20.79
C VAL A 1082 -41.34 -6.97 21.23
N ALA A 1083 -41.00 -8.07 20.56
CA ALA A 1083 -39.88 -8.92 20.94
C ALA A 1083 -38.53 -8.30 20.58
N VAL A 1084 -37.51 -8.50 21.43
CA VAL A 1084 -36.13 -8.07 21.14
C VAL A 1084 -35.44 -9.20 20.37
N ARG A 1085 -35.11 -8.92 19.11
CA ARG A 1085 -34.49 -9.90 18.20
C ARG A 1085 -32.97 -9.86 18.29
N SER A 1086 -32.37 -11.04 18.40
CA SER A 1086 -30.93 -11.27 18.30
C SER A 1086 -30.49 -11.42 16.84
N THR A 1087 -29.22 -11.13 16.57
CA THR A 1087 -28.61 -11.25 15.24
C THR A 1087 -28.59 -12.68 14.72
N THR A 1088 -28.59 -13.69 15.59
CA THR A 1088 -28.72 -15.11 15.19
C THR A 1088 -30.18 -15.53 14.97
N GLY A 1089 -31.13 -14.58 14.96
CA GLY A 1089 -32.55 -14.84 14.69
C GLY A 1089 -33.37 -15.30 15.90
N LYS A 1090 -32.78 -15.33 17.10
CA LYS A 1090 -33.51 -15.63 18.35
C LYS A 1090 -34.30 -14.41 18.83
N PHE A 1091 -35.31 -14.59 19.66
CA PHE A 1091 -36.11 -13.51 20.25
C PHE A 1091 -36.10 -13.60 21.77
N CYS A 1092 -36.15 -12.49 22.50
CA CYS A 1092 -36.44 -12.48 23.93
C CYS A 1092 -37.49 -11.43 24.29
N ALA A 1093 -38.07 -11.55 25.49
CA ALA A 1093 -39.01 -10.55 26.00
C ALA A 1093 -38.30 -9.23 26.33
N PRO A 1094 -38.95 -8.06 26.21
CA PRO A 1094 -38.36 -6.76 26.56
C PRO A 1094 -37.78 -6.65 27.97
N VAL A 1095 -38.33 -7.41 28.93
CA VAL A 1095 -37.84 -7.47 30.32
C VAL A 1095 -36.54 -8.28 30.46
N GLU A 1096 -36.21 -9.13 29.48
CA GLU A 1096 -35.03 -9.99 29.46
C GLU A 1096 -33.84 -9.33 28.73
N ALA A 1097 -34.05 -8.19 28.06
CA ALA A 1097 -33.03 -7.48 27.30
C ALA A 1097 -32.07 -6.67 28.19
N LYS A 1098 -30.78 -6.66 27.85
CA LYS A 1098 -29.71 -5.92 28.55
C LYS A 1098 -29.24 -4.71 27.73
N LEU A 1099 -28.70 -3.69 28.39
CA LEU A 1099 -28.30 -2.43 27.75
C LEU A 1099 -26.86 -2.51 27.18
N CYS A 1100 -26.68 -2.06 25.94
CA CYS A 1100 -25.36 -1.70 25.40
C CYS A 1100 -24.99 -0.29 25.88
N LEU A 1101 -23.92 -0.14 26.67
CA LEU A 1101 -23.52 1.18 27.21
C LEU A 1101 -22.95 2.12 26.15
N TRP A 1102 -22.53 1.61 24.98
CA TRP A 1102 -22.07 2.46 23.88
C TRP A 1102 -23.22 3.01 23.03
N SER A 1103 -24.21 2.18 22.68
CA SER A 1103 -25.29 2.58 21.77
C SER A 1103 -26.62 2.90 22.44
N GLY A 1104 -26.74 2.69 23.75
CA GLY A 1104 -27.99 2.89 24.51
C GLY A 1104 -29.10 1.89 24.15
N ARG A 1105 -28.86 0.93 23.25
CA ARG A 1105 -29.86 -0.03 22.78
C ARG A 1105 -30.04 -1.15 23.80
N LYS A 1106 -31.30 -1.54 24.05
CA LYS A 1106 -31.63 -2.80 24.73
C LYS A 1106 -31.45 -3.95 23.72
N CYS A 1107 -30.51 -4.83 24.01
CA CYS A 1107 -30.09 -5.93 23.16
C CYS A 1107 -30.38 -7.27 23.81
N HIS A 1108 -30.47 -8.32 22.98
CA HIS A 1108 -30.50 -9.68 23.49
C HIS A 1108 -29.15 -9.99 24.19
N PRO A 1109 -29.14 -10.68 25.34
CA PRO A 1109 -27.90 -10.98 26.08
C PRO A 1109 -26.80 -11.67 25.24
N ASP A 1110 -27.18 -12.57 24.31
CA ASP A 1110 -26.24 -13.26 23.40
C ASP A 1110 -25.41 -12.30 22.52
N ASP A 1111 -25.90 -11.07 22.28
CA ASP A 1111 -25.27 -10.09 21.40
C ASP A 1111 -24.35 -9.08 22.13
N LEU A 1112 -24.20 -9.18 23.45
CA LEU A 1112 -23.31 -8.30 24.22
C LEU A 1112 -21.95 -8.94 24.50
N ARG A 1113 -20.88 -8.13 24.49
CA ARG A 1113 -19.50 -8.47 24.84
C ARG A 1113 -18.90 -7.38 25.73
N VAL A 1114 -17.97 -7.72 26.61
CA VAL A 1114 -17.28 -6.73 27.47
C VAL A 1114 -16.02 -6.23 26.76
N CYS A 1115 -15.91 -4.93 26.51
CA CYS A 1115 -14.77 -4.30 25.85
C CYS A 1115 -13.51 -4.42 26.72
N TRP A 1116 -12.43 -5.02 26.19
CA TRP A 1116 -11.18 -5.20 26.93
C TRP A 1116 -10.47 -3.90 27.31
N LEU A 1117 -10.63 -2.82 26.53
CA LEU A 1117 -9.94 -1.55 26.76
C LEU A 1117 -10.63 -0.71 27.85
N THR A 1118 -11.96 -0.81 27.95
CA THR A 1118 -12.77 0.10 28.77
C THR A 1118 -13.66 -0.61 29.80
N ASP A 1119 -13.72 -1.94 29.78
CA ASP A 1119 -14.60 -2.80 30.58
C ASP A 1119 -16.11 -2.55 30.39
N LEU A 1120 -16.52 -1.91 29.28
CA LEU A 1120 -17.92 -1.62 28.99
C LEU A 1120 -18.63 -2.78 28.26
N PRO A 1121 -19.86 -3.16 28.64
CA PRO A 1121 -20.70 -4.06 27.84
C PRO A 1121 -21.16 -3.34 26.55
N ILE A 1122 -20.67 -3.83 25.42
CA ILE A 1122 -20.92 -3.32 24.08
C ILE A 1122 -21.56 -4.40 23.21
N HIS A 1123 -22.39 -4.00 22.25
CA HIS A 1123 -22.91 -4.91 21.24
C HIS A 1123 -21.77 -5.39 20.33
N PHE A 1124 -21.76 -6.67 19.93
CA PHE A 1124 -20.66 -7.21 19.11
C PHE A 1124 -20.52 -6.49 17.75
N GLU A 1125 -21.58 -5.83 17.25
CA GLU A 1125 -21.53 -5.01 16.02
C GLU A 1125 -20.54 -3.85 16.10
N PHE A 1126 -20.21 -3.40 17.32
CA PHE A 1126 -19.22 -2.35 17.57
C PHE A 1126 -17.90 -2.92 18.11
N ALA A 1127 -17.73 -4.25 18.10
CA ALA A 1127 -16.53 -4.91 18.60
C ALA A 1127 -15.67 -5.43 17.44
N MET A 1128 -14.37 -5.16 17.52
CA MET A 1128 -13.39 -5.72 16.59
C MET A 1128 -13.36 -7.25 16.63
N ALA A 1129 -13.19 -7.88 15.47
CA ALA A 1129 -13.02 -9.32 15.36
C ALA A 1129 -11.70 -9.77 16.02
N GLY A 1130 -11.77 -10.63 17.05
CA GLY A 1130 -10.58 -11.13 17.74
C GLY A 1130 -10.88 -11.84 19.06
N ARG A 1131 -9.84 -12.40 19.70
CA ARG A 1131 -9.93 -13.12 20.98
C ARG A 1131 -10.31 -12.21 22.16
N PHE A 1132 -10.02 -10.92 22.07
CA PHE A 1132 -10.39 -9.90 23.06
C PHE A 1132 -11.21 -8.81 22.36
N PRO A 1133 -12.53 -8.71 22.60
CA PRO A 1133 -13.38 -7.73 21.94
C PRO A 1133 -12.99 -6.31 22.39
N ARG A 1134 -12.79 -5.40 21.42
CA ARG A 1134 -12.44 -3.99 21.64
C ARG A 1134 -13.43 -3.11 20.90
N LEU A 1135 -13.83 -1.99 21.49
CA LEU A 1135 -14.74 -1.03 20.88
C LEU A 1135 -14.10 -0.42 19.61
N GLU A 1136 -14.62 -0.78 18.44
CA GLU A 1136 -14.08 -0.41 17.13
C GLU A 1136 -13.96 1.12 16.93
N PRO A 1137 -14.98 1.96 17.24
CA PRO A 1137 -14.83 3.41 17.17
C PRO A 1137 -13.66 3.96 17.98
N LEU A 1138 -13.39 3.39 19.16
CA LEU A 1138 -12.29 3.83 20.01
C LEU A 1138 -10.93 3.38 19.44
N VAL A 1139 -10.85 2.17 18.89
CA VAL A 1139 -9.64 1.65 18.24
C VAL A 1139 -9.32 2.44 16.96
N ASP A 1140 -10.33 2.77 16.15
CA ASP A 1140 -10.19 3.62 14.96
C ASP A 1140 -9.61 5.00 15.32
N LEU A 1141 -10.14 5.62 16.37
CA LEU A 1141 -9.62 6.88 16.90
C LEU A 1141 -8.18 6.73 17.37
N LEU A 1142 -7.86 5.66 18.09
CA LEU A 1142 -6.53 5.42 18.62
C LEU A 1142 -5.52 5.09 17.53
N ASN A 1143 -5.91 4.42 16.45
CA ASN A 1143 -5.08 4.16 15.27
C ASN A 1143 -4.93 5.40 14.36
N GLY A 1144 -5.79 6.40 14.54
CA GLY A 1144 -5.80 7.61 13.71
C GLY A 1144 -6.41 7.41 12.32
N THR A 1145 -7.17 6.32 12.12
CA THR A 1145 -7.84 5.98 10.85
C THR A 1145 -9.08 6.84 10.59
N LYS A 1146 -9.75 7.33 11.64
CA LYS A 1146 -10.86 8.30 11.57
C LYS A 1146 -10.52 9.56 12.35
N ARG A 1147 -10.83 10.73 11.79
CA ARG A 1147 -10.61 12.04 12.43
C ARG A 1147 -11.94 12.79 12.54
N THR A 1148 -12.37 12.97 13.79
CA THR A 1148 -13.34 13.95 14.35
C THR A 1148 -14.85 13.86 14.02
N ALA A 1149 -15.65 13.90 15.09
CA ALA A 1149 -17.01 14.44 15.13
C ALA A 1149 -16.96 15.91 15.63
N ASP A 1150 -17.78 16.78 15.03
CA ASP A 1150 -17.83 18.23 15.27
C ASP A 1150 -18.49 18.60 16.62
N GLU A 1151 -17.77 18.42 17.74
CA GLU A 1151 -18.15 18.97 19.05
C GLU A 1151 -16.97 19.68 19.74
N SER A 1152 -16.31 20.60 19.03
CA SER A 1152 -15.13 21.32 19.52
C SER A 1152 -15.35 22.12 20.82
N GLN A 1153 -16.59 22.51 21.12
CA GLN A 1153 -16.95 23.30 22.30
C GLN A 1153 -16.75 22.54 23.64
N LEU A 1154 -16.81 21.21 23.63
CA LEU A 1154 -16.66 20.40 24.85
C LEU A 1154 -15.20 19.98 25.11
N TRP A 1155 -14.29 20.22 24.16
CA TRP A 1155 -12.94 19.68 24.20
C TRP A 1155 -12.11 20.24 25.36
N GLU A 1156 -12.27 21.51 25.73
CA GLU A 1156 -11.54 22.09 26.87
C GLU A 1156 -11.98 21.50 28.20
N VAL A 1157 -13.30 21.30 28.37
CA VAL A 1157 -13.89 20.69 29.57
C VAL A 1157 -13.45 19.24 29.69
N ILE A 1158 -13.48 18.50 28.59
CA ILE A 1158 -13.04 17.10 28.52
C ILE A 1158 -11.54 17.00 28.76
N ALA A 1159 -10.71 17.82 28.10
CA ALA A 1159 -9.25 17.82 28.25
C ALA A 1159 -8.82 18.05 29.70
N THR A 1160 -9.54 18.92 30.42
CA THR A 1160 -9.32 19.15 31.86
C THR A 1160 -9.57 17.87 32.66
N LYS A 1161 -10.65 17.15 32.38
CA LYS A 1161 -10.97 15.86 33.04
C LYS A 1161 -9.99 14.75 32.66
N VAL A 1162 -9.58 14.68 31.39
CA VAL A 1162 -8.53 13.75 30.92
C VAL A 1162 -7.22 14.02 31.67
N SER A 1163 -6.84 15.28 31.86
CA SER A 1163 -5.61 15.64 32.59
C SER A 1163 -5.64 15.19 34.06
N VAL A 1164 -6.82 15.14 34.69
CA VAL A 1164 -6.98 14.63 36.07
C VAL A 1164 -6.81 13.11 36.10
N VAL A 1165 -7.44 12.39 35.15
CA VAL A 1165 -7.34 10.93 35.08
C VAL A 1165 -5.92 10.45 34.71
N MET A 1166 -5.17 11.23 33.92
CA MET A 1166 -3.85 10.86 33.40
C MET A 1166 -2.65 11.31 34.27
N GLY A 1167 -2.86 11.97 35.42
CA GLY A 1167 -1.81 12.23 36.39
C GLY A 1167 -0.72 13.26 36.00
N LYS A 1168 -1.12 14.49 35.62
CA LYS A 1168 -0.30 15.68 35.28
C LYS A 1168 0.45 15.62 33.93
N GLY A 1169 -0.17 16.21 32.89
CA GLY A 1169 0.43 16.54 31.58
C GLY A 1169 -0.49 17.47 30.78
N ARG A 1170 0.01 18.22 29.79
CA ARG A 1170 -0.87 18.96 28.86
C ARG A 1170 -1.54 17.94 27.94
N CYS A 1171 -2.83 17.69 28.18
CA CYS A 1171 -3.66 16.81 27.39
C CYS A 1171 -4.46 17.63 26.37
N GLY A 1172 -4.45 17.23 25.11
CA GLY A 1172 -5.31 17.79 24.07
C GLY A 1172 -6.22 16.69 23.53
N VAL A 1173 -7.53 16.92 23.47
CA VAL A 1173 -8.43 16.03 22.73
C VAL A 1173 -8.11 16.19 21.25
N VAL A 1174 -7.80 15.08 20.57
CA VAL A 1174 -7.39 15.09 19.15
C VAL A 1174 -8.50 14.63 18.24
N ALA A 1175 -9.31 13.68 18.71
CA ALA A 1175 -10.47 13.22 18.00
C ALA A 1175 -11.49 12.63 18.97
N ALA A 1176 -12.76 12.76 18.61
CA ALA A 1176 -13.85 12.10 19.29
C ALA A 1176 -14.84 11.53 18.26
N ILE A 1177 -15.57 10.50 18.64
CA ILE A 1177 -16.69 9.93 17.87
C ILE A 1177 -17.89 9.88 18.80
N LEU A 1178 -19.01 10.42 18.32
CA LEU A 1178 -20.28 10.39 19.03
C LEU A 1178 -20.92 9.00 18.87
N SER A 1179 -21.49 8.49 19.96
CA SER A 1179 -22.25 7.26 19.95
C SER A 1179 -23.54 7.38 19.12
N PRO A 1180 -24.11 6.24 18.67
CA PRO A 1180 -25.38 6.24 17.94
C PRO A 1180 -26.56 6.90 18.68
N ASP A 1181 -26.56 6.88 20.01
CA ASP A 1181 -27.59 7.50 20.86
C ASP A 1181 -27.32 8.98 21.16
N ARG A 1182 -26.17 9.53 20.72
CA ARG A 1182 -25.72 10.91 20.99
C ARG A 1182 -25.57 11.27 22.47
N LEU A 1183 -25.42 10.28 23.36
CA LEU A 1183 -25.23 10.49 24.79
C LEU A 1183 -23.79 10.25 25.25
N HIS A 1184 -22.98 9.57 24.44
CA HIS A 1184 -21.62 9.16 24.78
C HIS A 1184 -20.62 9.57 23.70
N LEU A 1185 -19.37 9.84 24.11
CA LEU A 1185 -18.26 10.18 23.22
C LEU A 1185 -17.11 9.21 23.45
N ALA A 1186 -16.66 8.52 22.40
CA ALA A 1186 -15.35 7.87 22.41
C ALA A 1186 -14.31 8.94 22.07
N ILE A 1187 -13.24 9.03 22.86
CA ILE A 1187 -12.30 10.15 22.80
C ILE A 1187 -10.88 9.62 22.74
N CYS A 1188 -10.09 10.19 21.83
CA CYS A 1188 -8.65 10.05 21.78
C CYS A 1188 -8.00 11.38 22.18
N ALA A 1189 -7.18 11.35 23.23
CA ALA A 1189 -6.41 12.48 23.70
C ALA A 1189 -4.91 12.26 23.50
N GLU A 1190 -4.21 13.28 23.04
CA GLU A 1190 -2.75 13.34 23.01
C GLU A 1190 -2.21 13.78 24.36
N VAL A 1191 -1.21 13.05 24.84
CA VAL A 1191 -0.41 13.38 26.02
C VAL A 1191 1.01 13.66 25.54
N ARG A 1192 1.40 14.95 25.51
CA ARG A 1192 2.71 15.39 24.99
C ARG A 1192 3.76 15.46 26.09
N THR A 1193 4.99 15.05 25.74
CA THR A 1193 6.19 15.36 26.54
C THR A 1193 6.80 16.71 26.14
N LEU A 1194 7.67 17.26 27.00
CA LEU A 1194 8.09 18.68 27.06
C LEU A 1194 8.59 19.35 25.75
N LEU A 1195 9.05 18.59 24.74
CA LEU A 1195 9.53 19.13 23.44
C LEU A 1195 8.75 18.59 22.22
N GLY A 1196 7.63 17.89 22.41
CA GLY A 1196 6.77 17.42 21.30
C GLY A 1196 7.34 16.25 20.47
N PHE A 1197 8.52 15.73 20.80
CA PHE A 1197 9.14 14.61 20.06
C PHE A 1197 8.63 13.22 20.46
N ARG A 1198 7.85 13.09 21.54
CA ARG A 1198 7.08 11.86 21.87
C ARG A 1198 5.64 12.22 22.20
N VAL A 1199 4.71 11.62 21.47
CA VAL A 1199 3.26 11.77 21.58
C VAL A 1199 2.67 10.44 22.05
N ARG A 1200 2.10 10.41 23.26
CA ARG A 1200 1.31 9.28 23.73
C ARG A 1200 -0.17 9.54 23.44
N HIS A 1201 -0.95 8.48 23.26
CA HIS A 1201 -2.37 8.57 22.99
C HIS A 1201 -3.16 7.81 24.07
N ALA A 1202 -4.18 8.46 24.61
CA ALA A 1202 -5.10 7.87 25.57
C ALA A 1202 -6.51 7.76 24.98
N GLY A 1203 -7.15 6.62 25.16
CA GLY A 1203 -8.51 6.33 24.71
C GLY A 1203 -9.47 6.16 25.88
N MET A 1204 -10.66 6.76 25.78
CA MET A 1204 -11.67 6.75 26.84
C MET A 1204 -13.09 6.99 26.29
N VAL A 1205 -14.12 6.65 27.08
CA VAL A 1205 -15.53 6.95 26.77
C VAL A 1205 -16.05 7.97 27.79
N TYR A 1206 -16.72 9.01 27.31
CA TYR A 1206 -17.24 10.13 28.11
C TYR A 1206 -18.77 10.21 28.00
N SER A 1207 -19.46 10.31 29.14
CA SER A 1207 -20.90 10.60 29.24
C SER A 1207 -21.13 12.10 29.09
N ILE A 1208 -21.95 12.49 28.13
CA ILE A 1208 -22.34 13.90 27.96
C ILE A 1208 -23.26 14.34 29.10
N ASN A 1209 -24.23 13.51 29.48
CA ASN A 1209 -25.21 13.82 30.53
C ASN A 1209 -24.60 13.88 31.94
N ASP A 1210 -23.77 12.89 32.28
CA ASP A 1210 -23.18 12.78 33.62
C ASP A 1210 -21.87 13.56 33.75
N HIS A 1211 -21.42 14.16 32.63
CA HIS A 1211 -20.14 14.84 32.51
C HIS A 1211 -18.98 14.03 33.12
N SER A 1212 -18.87 12.73 32.84
CA SER A 1212 -17.88 11.85 33.47
C SER A 1212 -17.29 10.83 32.49
N ILE A 1213 -16.10 10.32 32.80
CA ILE A 1213 -15.48 9.23 32.03
C ILE A 1213 -16.06 7.91 32.54
N ILE A 1214 -16.58 7.07 31.64
CA ILE A 1214 -17.20 5.79 31.96
C ILE A 1214 -16.24 4.67 31.57
N GLY A 1215 -16.02 3.75 32.49
CA GLY A 1215 -15.11 2.62 32.31
C GLY A 1215 -13.63 2.99 32.48
N ARG A 1216 -12.75 2.08 32.08
CA ARG A 1216 -11.29 2.24 32.18
C ARG A 1216 -10.73 3.13 31.05
N ALA A 1217 -9.74 3.96 31.37
CA ALA A 1217 -8.94 4.67 30.38
C ALA A 1217 -7.78 3.79 29.88
N ALA A 1218 -7.60 3.71 28.57
CA ALA A 1218 -6.55 2.91 27.94
C ALA A 1218 -5.43 3.84 27.43
N GLN A 1219 -4.17 3.59 27.82
CA GLN A 1219 -3.03 4.41 27.44
C GLN A 1219 -2.09 3.63 26.53
N GLY A 1220 -1.54 4.29 25.50
CA GLY A 1220 -0.68 3.63 24.54
C GLY A 1220 0.05 4.59 23.62
N GLU A 1221 0.74 4.02 22.64
CA GLU A 1221 1.43 4.75 21.59
C GLU A 1221 0.98 4.28 20.20
N ARG A 1222 0.91 5.22 19.27
CA ARG A 1222 0.66 4.89 17.86
C ARG A 1222 1.97 4.39 17.27
N THR A 1223 2.00 3.11 16.93
CA THR A 1223 3.09 2.47 16.18
C THR A 1223 2.67 2.31 14.72
N LEU A 1224 3.60 1.90 13.85
CA LEU A 1224 3.29 1.64 12.44
C LEU A 1224 2.29 0.47 12.27
N ALA A 1225 2.21 -0.45 13.24
CA ALA A 1225 1.24 -1.55 13.33
C ALA A 1225 -0.12 -1.16 13.95
N GLY A 1226 -0.33 0.12 14.28
CA GLY A 1226 -1.50 0.63 14.99
C GLY A 1226 -1.19 1.00 16.44
N TRP A 1227 -2.22 1.33 17.20
CA TRP A 1227 -2.10 1.72 18.60
C TRP A 1227 -1.83 0.50 19.48
N ALA A 1228 -0.73 0.56 20.22
CA ALA A 1228 -0.32 -0.45 21.18
C ALA A 1228 -0.55 0.05 22.61
N GLU A 1229 -1.25 -0.74 23.41
CA GLU A 1229 -1.51 -0.43 24.83
C GLU A 1229 -0.22 -0.59 25.65
N LEU A 1230 0.11 0.43 26.44
CA LEU A 1230 1.18 0.38 27.43
C LEU A 1230 0.65 -0.37 28.66
N LYS A 1231 1.41 -1.37 29.14
CA LYS A 1231 1.06 -2.14 30.33
C LYS A 1231 1.02 -1.29 31.60
#